data_AF-A0A8S1EDL7-F1
#
_entry.id   AF-A0A8S1EDL7-F1
#
_cell.length_a   1.000
_cell.length_b   1.000
_cell.length_c   1.000
_cell.angle_alpha   90.00
_cell.angle_beta   90.00
_cell.angle_gamma   90.00
#
_symmetry.space_group_name_H-M   'P 1'
#
loop_
_entity.id
_entity.type
_entity.pdbx_description
1 polymer ?
#
loop_
_entity_poly.entity_id
_entity_poly.type
_entity_poly.pdbx_seq_one_letter_code
_entity_poly.pdbx_strand_id
1 'polypeptide(L)'
;MVSNGPTEAAATIKPAVKKSPNGDKSANNKTNGNGNNKQPGIGNNKGANNGNNKGGRNQKNRNQQNRNGNRGPYSRQGPQPFQMNGPGPRGPGFGFFNGPRPNGPFMDGPMDGRNGPPMPGLVIFKRPFNGPPPFSSNPPSLMDMPPNMMQNGPLTNGPPGQAPVEVPGFGKNSNIHELFGKMVWRKMEQIRDESILDSLQNRIMNLIHEAISAQNSKSNEKGPMFAGNTSLTPASLGISNAGNNGPNGPPRSAPFGQPPQLGPAFVNNNAFRVKEELESVNAGHITLAESDLIDNLIPKSPSFMVDETNRRFLLDGEPFRYISGSIHYFRIPKSQWDDRLHKVRALGFNAIHYYIPWNFHEIEENKYVFNGIQDFARFTRIAFKFGLWTILRIGPYVCGEWENGGLPSWLLTKNITKQRTSDPVYLVAVEKWFSKLLPRIKPLLRKNGGPILMLQIENEYGSYGVCDKKYMSFLRDLTRKYVGDDVLLFTTDGSSEELVKCGSVDGVLPTVDFGPSDEIEEIHKNFEIQRKFAPNAPLVNTEYYPGWFVLWGQKTQSLPSIQTTIKGMQAMYDSGANFNFYMIHGGTNFGFWNGAEVDAPVITSYDYSAPISEAGDITQAYLEIRKWIKGLKDWPSPPLDVPENTQKSAYGKVNMKRVHSVSEIPQYHNEPGQCVTSDQPQTFEKLDHSLGLVSYLANIPSCGTLEIDKFGDFVYVYLNHEFMGTLIRNFGKTSVHNITIDGCNSNDDNQLFLLVENQGRQTFETIDDHKGIISGVRVNGELVHTWQQCGIKLPLTAKNLKKIKRKVDNFCEQGNQFPFFLQSNQKQGVYFGVVEVKGKPADCWIDTTGWGKGIAIVNGNNIGRYWATQGPQMALFVPAEYLKSGDNSVMLVELEGGEAACSSDTSCDVEFIDHAIIELKKSVQFI
;
A
#
# COMPACT_ATOMS: atom_id res chain seq x y z
N MET A 1 56.21 36.26 22.46
CA MET A 1 56.13 35.34 23.62
C MET A 1 55.52 34.06 23.06
N VAL A 2 56.25 32.93 22.90
CA VAL A 2 57.01 32.13 23.88
C VAL A 2 56.05 31.46 24.89
N SER A 3 55.96 30.14 25.04
CA SER A 3 56.41 28.96 24.23
C SER A 3 55.64 27.69 24.73
N ASN A 4 55.72 26.45 24.23
CA ASN A 4 56.65 25.72 23.33
C ASN A 4 55.88 24.76 22.39
N GLY A 5 56.60 24.10 21.48
CA GLY A 5 56.25 22.79 20.87
C GLY A 5 57.41 21.81 21.10
N PRO A 6 57.72 20.84 20.19
CA PRO A 6 57.05 20.44 18.93
C PRO A 6 56.61 18.94 19.01
N THR A 7 56.50 18.05 18.01
CA THR A 7 56.92 18.01 16.58
C THR A 7 56.08 17.02 15.74
N GLU A 8 56.48 16.87 14.48
CA GLU A 8 56.07 15.98 13.37
C GLU A 8 56.39 14.46 13.64
N ALA A 9 56.13 13.47 12.77
CA ALA A 9 55.89 13.46 11.31
C ALA A 9 54.99 12.27 10.84
N ALA A 10 54.76 12.16 9.52
CA ALA A 10 53.86 11.18 8.88
C ALA A 10 54.56 10.26 7.85
N ALA A 11 53.97 9.09 7.52
CA ALA A 11 54.14 8.44 6.20
C ALA A 11 53.14 7.29 5.89
N THR A 12 52.34 7.55 4.87
CA THR A 12 51.57 6.71 3.92
C THR A 12 52.09 5.34 3.41
N ILE A 13 51.12 4.53 2.90
CA ILE A 13 51.13 3.68 1.66
C ILE A 13 51.24 2.11 1.73
N LYS A 14 50.13 1.48 1.27
CA LYS A 14 49.88 0.20 0.53
C LYS A 14 50.60 -1.12 0.87
N PRO A 15 49.86 -2.25 0.96
CA PRO A 15 50.37 -3.61 0.73
C PRO A 15 50.24 -4.06 -0.74
N ALA A 16 51.07 -5.01 -1.19
CA ALA A 16 50.93 -5.70 -2.47
C ALA A 16 51.35 -7.18 -2.42
N VAL A 17 50.53 -8.01 -3.07
CA VAL A 17 50.53 -9.47 -3.24
C VAL A 17 51.91 -10.12 -3.51
N LYS A 18 52.28 -11.21 -2.80
CA LYS A 18 52.48 -12.59 -3.37
C LYS A 18 53.14 -13.64 -2.44
N LYS A 19 52.60 -14.87 -2.55
CA LYS A 19 53.24 -16.21 -2.49
C LYS A 19 53.89 -16.75 -1.19
N SER A 20 53.39 -17.92 -0.79
CA SER A 20 54.07 -19.04 -0.07
C SER A 20 55.25 -19.61 -0.91
N PRO A 21 56.15 -20.51 -0.41
CA PRO A 21 55.80 -21.70 0.41
C PRO A 21 56.84 -22.22 1.45
N ASN A 22 56.42 -23.28 2.17
CA ASN A 22 57.20 -24.35 2.83
C ASN A 22 58.10 -24.03 4.05
N GLY A 23 58.03 -24.90 5.06
CA GLY A 23 58.88 -24.91 6.25
C GLY A 23 58.51 -26.07 7.18
N ASP A 24 59.16 -27.23 7.00
CA ASP A 24 58.84 -28.52 7.64
C ASP A 24 59.73 -28.81 8.89
N LYS A 25 59.38 -29.85 9.67
CA LYS A 25 60.09 -30.48 10.82
C LYS A 25 59.89 -29.84 12.21
N SER A 26 59.97 -30.57 13.35
CA SER A 26 59.80 -32.01 13.63
C SER A 26 59.89 -32.31 15.15
N ALA A 27 59.15 -33.32 15.64
CA ALA A 27 59.37 -34.04 16.92
C ALA A 27 59.15 -33.23 18.24
N ASN A 28 59.01 -33.83 19.44
CA ASN A 28 59.19 -35.23 19.84
C ASN A 28 58.35 -35.68 21.07
N ASN A 29 57.95 -36.97 21.08
CA ASN A 29 57.61 -37.87 22.22
C ASN A 29 57.07 -37.37 23.59
N LYS A 30 55.97 -37.99 24.04
CA LYS A 30 56.00 -38.99 25.15
C LYS A 30 54.75 -39.91 25.19
N THR A 31 54.81 -40.96 26.02
CA THR A 31 54.09 -42.25 25.85
C THR A 31 53.19 -42.66 27.02
N ASN A 32 52.07 -43.34 26.73
CA ASN A 32 51.44 -44.49 27.43
C ASN A 32 49.99 -44.69 26.88
N GLY A 33 49.37 -45.87 26.84
CA GLY A 33 49.82 -47.25 27.14
C GLY A 33 48.60 -48.17 27.43
N ASN A 34 48.55 -49.35 26.79
CA ASN A 34 47.42 -50.34 26.78
C ASN A 34 46.13 -49.87 26.06
N GLY A 35 45.31 -50.74 25.46
CA GLY A 35 45.41 -52.20 25.27
C GLY A 35 44.55 -52.65 24.06
N ASN A 36 44.81 -53.83 23.47
CA ASN A 36 44.52 -54.08 22.05
C ASN A 36 43.80 -55.41 21.72
N ASN A 37 42.89 -55.38 20.74
CA ASN A 37 42.40 -56.45 19.83
C ASN A 37 41.98 -57.86 20.35
N LYS A 38 40.85 -58.36 19.82
CA LYS A 38 40.83 -59.46 18.82
C LYS A 38 39.45 -59.81 18.22
N GLN A 39 39.37 -59.81 16.89
CA GLN A 39 38.57 -60.74 16.06
C GLN A 39 39.30 -62.11 15.96
N PRO A 40 38.72 -63.25 15.47
CA PRO A 40 37.89 -63.37 14.24
C PRO A 40 36.80 -64.49 14.27
N GLY A 41 36.19 -64.82 13.11
CA GLY A 41 35.54 -66.14 12.91
C GLY A 41 34.45 -66.22 11.83
N ILE A 42 34.74 -66.90 10.70
CA ILE A 42 33.78 -67.23 9.63
C ILE A 42 32.96 -68.48 10.01
N GLY A 43 31.67 -68.56 9.62
CA GLY A 43 30.91 -69.82 9.73
C GLY A 43 29.52 -69.82 9.07
N ASN A 44 29.36 -70.59 7.98
CA ASN A 44 28.05 -70.93 7.39
C ASN A 44 27.42 -72.13 8.12
N ASN A 45 26.09 -72.14 8.32
CA ASN A 45 25.31 -73.33 7.95
C ASN A 45 23.78 -73.10 7.78
N LYS A 46 23.13 -74.08 7.15
CA LYS A 46 21.68 -74.13 6.89
C LYS A 46 20.93 -74.84 8.03
N GLY A 47 19.66 -74.52 8.23
CA GLY A 47 18.73 -75.31 9.05
C GLY A 47 17.27 -74.94 8.74
N ALA A 48 16.43 -75.92 8.38
CA ALA A 48 15.03 -75.70 8.02
C ALA A 48 14.13 -76.76 8.67
N ASN A 49 13.01 -76.34 9.27
CA ASN A 49 11.83 -77.13 9.68
C ASN A 49 10.89 -76.25 10.56
N ASN A 50 9.58 -76.50 10.72
CA ASN A 50 8.58 -77.08 9.81
C ASN A 50 7.15 -76.86 10.37
N GLY A 51 6.15 -76.72 9.50
CA GLY A 51 4.73 -76.96 9.81
C GLY A 51 4.01 -75.98 10.77
N ASN A 52 2.69 -76.11 10.99
CA ASN A 52 1.64 -76.74 10.16
C ASN A 52 0.23 -76.43 10.73
N ASN A 53 -0.71 -75.93 9.91
CA ASN A 53 -2.17 -76.23 9.88
C ASN A 53 -2.89 -75.19 8.98
N LYS A 54 -3.66 -75.57 7.95
CA LYS A 54 -5.07 -76.05 7.96
C LYS A 54 -6.02 -75.03 8.65
N GLY A 55 -7.11 -74.53 8.06
CA GLY A 55 -7.80 -74.71 6.74
C GLY A 55 -9.20 -74.07 6.85
N GLY A 56 -10.09 -73.94 5.86
CA GLY A 56 -10.13 -74.28 4.43
C GLY A 56 -11.59 -74.36 3.93
N ARG A 57 -11.85 -74.29 2.60
CA ARG A 57 -13.18 -74.31 1.90
C ARG A 57 -13.99 -72.99 2.02
N ASN A 58 -14.51 -72.34 0.98
CA ASN A 58 -15.23 -72.69 -0.27
C ASN A 58 -16.76 -72.56 -0.15
N GLN A 59 -17.35 -71.64 -0.93
CA GLN A 59 -18.47 -71.97 -1.82
C GLN A 59 -18.60 -70.96 -2.98
N LYS A 60 -19.37 -71.34 -4.02
CA LYS A 60 -19.62 -70.62 -5.29
C LYS A 60 -21.12 -70.67 -5.61
N ASN A 61 -21.50 -69.99 -6.70
CA ASN A 61 -22.82 -69.97 -7.39
C ASN A 61 -23.79 -68.91 -6.83
N ARG A 62 -24.35 -67.96 -7.62
CA ARG A 62 -25.00 -67.93 -8.96
C ARG A 62 -26.53 -68.09 -8.84
N ASN A 63 -27.31 -67.07 -9.23
CA ASN A 63 -27.97 -67.01 -10.55
C ASN A 63 -29.02 -65.87 -10.66
N GLN A 64 -29.37 -65.54 -11.91
CA GLN A 64 -30.62 -64.92 -12.41
C GLN A 64 -31.01 -63.52 -11.85
N GLN A 65 -31.08 -62.47 -12.66
CA GLN A 65 -32.02 -62.21 -13.77
C GLN A 65 -33.50 -62.16 -13.36
N ASN A 66 -34.12 -61.00 -13.56
CA ASN A 66 -35.41 -60.95 -14.23
C ASN A 66 -35.48 -59.72 -15.17
N ARG A 67 -36.45 -59.71 -16.09
CA ARG A 67 -36.59 -58.73 -17.19
C ARG A 67 -37.96 -58.04 -17.19
N ASN A 68 -38.07 -57.05 -18.09
CA ASN A 68 -39.28 -56.37 -18.59
C ASN A 68 -39.76 -55.15 -17.77
N GLY A 69 -40.22 -54.07 -18.40
CA GLY A 69 -40.17 -53.73 -19.83
C GLY A 69 -41.34 -52.88 -20.34
N ASN A 70 -41.19 -52.33 -21.56
CA ASN A 70 -42.13 -51.42 -22.27
C ASN A 70 -42.29 -50.03 -21.64
N ARG A 71 -42.65 -48.94 -22.35
CA ARG A 71 -42.68 -48.51 -23.77
C ARG A 71 -42.73 -46.96 -23.70
N GLY A 72 -42.36 -46.12 -24.66
CA GLY A 72 -42.19 -46.25 -26.11
C GLY A 72 -41.76 -44.86 -26.67
N PRO A 73 -41.71 -44.66 -27.99
CA PRO A 73 -40.72 -43.74 -28.56
C PRO A 73 -41.28 -42.61 -29.44
N TYR A 74 -40.40 -41.67 -29.82
CA TYR A 74 -40.43 -41.05 -31.15
C TYR A 74 -39.05 -41.12 -31.82
N SER A 75 -39.07 -41.12 -33.15
CA SER A 75 -37.96 -41.39 -34.08
C SER A 75 -38.06 -40.38 -35.25
N ARG A 76 -37.10 -40.12 -36.14
CA ARG A 76 -35.78 -40.71 -36.50
C ARG A 76 -35.10 -39.74 -37.53
N GLN A 77 -33.99 -40.16 -38.13
CA GLN A 77 -33.42 -39.71 -39.44
C GLN A 77 -32.44 -38.50 -39.47
N GLY A 78 -31.24 -38.76 -40.01
CA GLY A 78 -30.60 -37.96 -41.07
C GLY A 78 -30.62 -38.78 -42.39
N PRO A 79 -29.89 -38.43 -43.47
CA PRO A 79 -28.63 -37.67 -43.52
C PRO A 79 -28.57 -36.56 -44.61
N GLN A 80 -27.34 -36.22 -45.07
CA GLN A 80 -26.93 -35.29 -46.16
C GLN A 80 -27.44 -35.70 -47.58
N PRO A 81 -27.22 -34.94 -48.70
CA PRO A 81 -26.33 -33.78 -48.93
C PRO A 81 -26.90 -32.61 -49.81
N PHE A 82 -26.05 -31.64 -50.19
CA PHE A 82 -26.20 -30.79 -51.39
C PHE A 82 -24.83 -30.39 -51.99
N GLN A 83 -24.72 -30.29 -53.33
CA GLN A 83 -23.47 -29.95 -54.05
C GLN A 83 -23.74 -29.41 -55.48
N MET A 84 -22.75 -28.72 -56.06
CA MET A 84 -22.62 -28.27 -57.47
C MET A 84 -23.53 -27.09 -57.91
N ASN A 85 -23.02 -26.06 -58.59
CA ASN A 85 -22.30 -26.11 -59.87
C ASN A 85 -21.05 -25.21 -59.98
N GLY A 86 -20.15 -25.58 -60.92
CA GLY A 86 -19.04 -24.73 -61.42
C GLY A 86 -19.42 -24.01 -62.74
N PRO A 87 -18.45 -23.59 -63.61
CA PRO A 87 -17.12 -24.18 -63.83
C PRO A 87 -15.91 -23.22 -63.70
N GLY A 88 -14.69 -23.77 -63.78
CA GLY A 88 -13.42 -23.02 -63.96
C GLY A 88 -13.10 -22.72 -65.43
N PRO A 89 -11.80 -22.59 -65.88
CA PRO A 89 -10.71 -23.51 -65.48
C PRO A 89 -9.24 -22.96 -65.50
N ARG A 90 -8.27 -23.87 -65.25
CA ARG A 90 -6.81 -23.87 -65.57
C ARG A 90 -5.80 -23.14 -64.66
N GLY A 91 -4.88 -23.93 -64.07
CA GLY A 91 -3.49 -23.55 -63.75
C GLY A 91 -2.52 -23.93 -64.90
N PRO A 92 -1.19 -23.69 -64.77
CA PRO A 92 -0.25 -24.55 -64.00
C PRO A 92 0.77 -23.71 -63.16
N GLY A 93 1.81 -24.23 -62.49
CA GLY A 93 2.23 -25.62 -62.16
C GLY A 93 3.73 -25.90 -62.40
N PHE A 94 4.49 -26.27 -61.34
CA PHE A 94 5.95 -26.62 -61.31
C PHE A 94 6.94 -25.48 -61.69
N GLY A 95 8.25 -25.53 -61.41
CA GLY A 95 9.13 -26.55 -60.80
C GLY A 95 10.53 -26.00 -60.39
N PHE A 96 11.48 -26.87 -59.99
CA PHE A 96 12.79 -26.52 -59.38
C PHE A 96 13.98 -26.37 -60.36
N PHE A 97 15.10 -25.83 -59.82
CA PHE A 97 16.54 -26.12 -60.07
C PHE A 97 17.45 -25.16 -60.88
N ASN A 98 18.65 -24.96 -60.28
CA ASN A 98 19.98 -24.63 -60.84
C ASN A 98 20.26 -23.26 -61.51
N GLY A 99 21.48 -22.76 -61.25
CA GLY A 99 22.16 -21.71 -62.02
C GLY A 99 23.57 -22.17 -62.42
N PRO A 100 24.46 -21.25 -62.84
CA PRO A 100 25.88 -21.42 -62.48
C PRO A 100 26.60 -20.11 -62.05
N ARG A 101 27.87 -20.29 -61.66
CA ARG A 101 28.88 -19.26 -61.29
C ARG A 101 29.61 -18.74 -62.58
N PRO A 102 30.79 -18.06 -62.56
CA PRO A 102 31.59 -17.49 -61.44
C PRO A 102 32.23 -16.09 -61.67
N ASN A 103 32.65 -15.42 -60.58
CA ASN A 103 34.08 -15.11 -60.28
C ASN A 103 34.22 -14.20 -59.04
N GLY A 104 35.25 -14.46 -58.23
CA GLY A 104 35.74 -13.59 -57.14
C GLY A 104 37.23 -13.30 -57.36
N PRO A 105 38.10 -13.27 -56.33
CA PRO A 105 37.88 -13.35 -54.87
C PRO A 105 38.31 -12.00 -54.22
N PHE A 106 38.92 -11.79 -53.04
CA PHE A 106 39.31 -12.42 -51.74
C PHE A 106 39.46 -11.19 -50.78
N MET A 107 39.44 -11.20 -49.44
CA MET A 107 39.18 -12.12 -48.31
C MET A 107 38.75 -11.19 -47.12
N ASP A 108 38.30 -11.60 -45.93
CA ASP A 108 38.11 -12.91 -45.28
C ASP A 108 36.83 -12.87 -44.40
N GLY A 109 36.74 -13.66 -43.32
CA GLY A 109 35.66 -13.62 -42.31
C GLY A 109 36.16 -13.55 -40.85
N PRO A 110 35.39 -14.06 -39.84
CA PRO A 110 34.10 -14.74 -39.93
C PRO A 110 32.95 -14.06 -39.10
N MET A 111 31.83 -14.78 -38.94
CA MET A 111 30.55 -14.30 -38.39
C MET A 111 30.41 -14.51 -36.87
N ASP A 112 29.38 -13.86 -36.28
CA ASP A 112 28.36 -14.60 -35.51
C ASP A 112 26.95 -14.02 -35.78
N GLY A 113 25.90 -14.74 -35.33
CA GLY A 113 24.51 -14.60 -35.76
C GLY A 113 23.65 -13.54 -35.06
N ARG A 114 22.40 -13.40 -35.54
CA ARG A 114 21.41 -12.43 -35.05
C ARG A 114 20.37 -13.08 -34.14
N ASN A 115 19.96 -12.37 -33.09
CA ASN A 115 18.66 -12.51 -32.43
C ASN A 115 18.22 -11.16 -31.84
N GLY A 116 16.90 -10.95 -31.75
CA GLY A 116 16.13 -9.90 -31.05
C GLY A 116 16.77 -8.54 -30.68
N PRO A 117 16.19 -7.38 -31.09
CA PRO A 117 16.58 -6.09 -30.53
C PRO A 117 16.11 -5.93 -29.07
N PRO A 118 16.91 -5.32 -28.17
CA PRO A 118 16.50 -5.03 -26.79
C PRO A 118 15.59 -3.79 -26.72
N MET A 119 14.75 -3.71 -25.68
CA MET A 119 13.83 -2.58 -25.47
C MET A 119 14.49 -1.41 -24.72
N PRO A 120 14.18 -0.15 -25.09
CA PRO A 120 14.46 1.03 -24.26
C PRO A 120 13.34 1.28 -23.23
N GLY A 121 13.57 1.97 -22.11
CA GLY A 121 14.87 2.46 -21.65
C GLY A 121 14.82 3.05 -20.23
N LEU A 122 15.72 2.56 -19.37
CA LEU A 122 15.97 3.12 -18.03
C LEU A 122 16.81 4.40 -18.16
N VAL A 123 16.36 5.52 -17.56
CA VAL A 123 17.04 6.83 -17.67
C VAL A 123 18.27 6.88 -16.75
N ILE A 124 19.39 6.31 -17.21
CA ILE A 124 20.71 6.46 -16.59
C ILE A 124 21.42 7.66 -17.22
N PHE A 125 21.59 8.74 -16.45
CA PHE A 125 22.41 9.89 -16.85
C PHE A 125 23.88 9.50 -17.05
N LYS A 126 24.45 9.86 -18.21
CA LYS A 126 25.90 9.88 -18.47
C LYS A 126 26.29 11.19 -19.14
N ARG A 127 27.10 12.01 -18.48
CA ARG A 127 27.76 13.18 -19.10
C ARG A 127 29.11 12.77 -19.70
N PRO A 128 29.48 13.24 -20.90
CA PRO A 128 30.83 13.06 -21.45
C PRO A 128 31.82 14.08 -20.86
N PHE A 129 33.10 13.73 -20.80
CA PHE A 129 34.19 14.61 -20.38
C PHE A 129 34.67 15.55 -21.50
N ASN A 130 35.12 16.75 -21.14
CA ASN A 130 36.20 17.50 -21.82
C ASN A 130 36.88 18.48 -20.83
N GLY A 131 38.14 18.84 -21.09
CA GLY A 131 39.05 19.47 -20.10
C GLY A 131 39.05 21.01 -20.02
N PRO A 132 39.69 21.59 -18.97
CA PRO A 132 39.72 23.03 -18.66
C PRO A 132 40.95 23.75 -19.27
N PRO A 133 41.02 25.10 -19.25
CA PRO A 133 41.79 25.82 -18.21
C PRO A 133 41.24 27.27 -17.89
N PRO A 134 41.92 28.18 -17.16
CA PRO A 134 42.31 28.07 -15.73
C PRO A 134 42.17 29.39 -14.89
N PHE A 135 42.35 29.31 -13.55
CA PHE A 135 42.67 30.41 -12.60
C PHE A 135 41.62 31.55 -12.41
N SER A 136 41.45 32.23 -11.27
CA SER A 136 41.95 32.15 -9.87
C SER A 136 40.93 32.90 -8.95
N SER A 137 41.06 33.14 -7.63
CA SER A 137 42.19 33.12 -6.69
C SER A 137 41.79 32.68 -5.26
N ASN A 138 41.84 33.53 -4.22
CA ASN A 138 41.50 33.23 -2.82
C ASN A 138 41.12 34.52 -2.02
N PRO A 139 40.50 34.42 -0.82
CA PRO A 139 39.83 35.52 -0.10
C PRO A 139 40.64 36.11 1.09
N PRO A 140 40.05 37.02 1.88
CA PRO A 140 40.44 37.27 3.27
C PRO A 140 39.42 36.77 4.32
N SER A 141 39.95 36.42 5.49
CA SER A 141 39.28 36.08 6.77
C SER A 141 39.26 37.33 7.71
N LEU A 142 39.05 37.35 9.04
CA LEU A 142 38.98 36.36 10.15
C LEU A 142 38.32 37.04 11.41
N MET A 143 38.20 36.32 12.54
CA MET A 143 37.94 36.75 13.94
C MET A 143 36.45 36.90 14.37
N ASP A 144 35.92 36.33 15.47
CA ASP A 144 36.36 36.04 16.88
C ASP A 144 36.07 37.21 17.87
N MET A 145 35.56 37.06 19.12
CA MET A 145 35.04 35.92 19.94
C MET A 145 34.10 36.44 21.11
N PRO A 146 33.55 35.61 22.04
CA PRO A 146 32.42 35.95 22.97
C PRO A 146 32.89 36.17 24.45
N PRO A 147 32.20 35.78 25.57
CA PRO A 147 30.76 35.63 25.97
C PRO A 147 30.37 36.35 27.31
N ASN A 148 29.09 36.33 27.78
CA ASN A 148 28.70 35.93 29.19
C ASN A 148 27.24 36.18 29.70
N MET A 149 26.80 35.26 30.58
CA MET A 149 25.96 35.40 31.81
C MET A 149 24.46 35.80 31.81
N MET A 150 23.84 35.75 33.02
CA MET A 150 22.42 35.51 33.31
C MET A 150 21.73 36.57 34.22
N GLN A 151 20.40 36.41 34.37
CA GLN A 151 19.52 36.76 35.52
C GLN A 151 18.88 38.17 35.68
N ASN A 152 17.55 38.14 35.76
CA ASN A 152 16.64 38.81 36.72
C ASN A 152 16.62 40.36 36.89
N GLY A 153 15.48 40.98 36.55
CA GLY A 153 15.08 42.35 36.95
C GLY A 153 13.58 42.63 36.64
N PRO A 154 12.78 43.34 37.49
CA PRO A 154 11.31 43.44 37.34
C PRO A 154 10.77 44.88 37.13
N LEU A 155 9.45 45.08 37.40
CA LEU A 155 8.63 46.33 37.37
C LEU A 155 7.96 46.62 35.99
N THR A 156 6.74 47.19 35.87
CA THR A 156 5.77 47.76 36.84
C THR A 156 4.30 47.66 36.34
N ASN A 157 3.31 47.90 37.22
CA ASN A 157 1.86 47.86 36.90
C ASN A 157 1.29 49.17 36.32
N GLY A 158 0.16 49.07 35.59
CA GLY A 158 -0.73 50.16 35.17
C GLY A 158 -2.22 49.83 35.41
N PRO A 159 -3.16 50.81 35.36
CA PRO A 159 -4.48 50.71 36.03
C PRO A 159 -5.61 50.04 35.21
N PRO A 160 -6.71 49.61 35.87
CA PRO A 160 -7.77 48.78 35.27
C PRO A 160 -8.93 49.56 34.63
N GLY A 161 -9.64 48.93 33.68
CA GLY A 161 -10.84 49.47 33.06
C GLY A 161 -11.87 48.40 32.67
N GLN A 162 -13.04 48.46 33.33
CA GLN A 162 -14.38 47.96 32.94
C GLN A 162 -14.56 46.52 32.43
N ALA A 163 -15.43 45.76 33.10
CA ALA A 163 -15.92 44.46 32.64
C ALA A 163 -17.10 44.62 31.64
N PRO A 164 -17.29 43.69 30.68
CA PRO A 164 -18.47 43.68 29.81
C PRO A 164 -19.77 43.42 30.59
N VAL A 165 -20.86 44.01 30.11
CA VAL A 165 -22.22 43.80 30.64
C VAL A 165 -22.75 42.42 30.22
N GLU A 166 -23.30 41.65 31.15
CA GLU A 166 -24.01 40.40 30.81
C GLU A 166 -25.34 40.69 30.10
N VAL A 167 -25.53 40.10 28.93
CA VAL A 167 -26.83 40.05 28.23
C VAL A 167 -27.48 38.69 28.52
N PRO A 168 -28.61 38.63 29.24
CA PRO A 168 -29.19 37.35 29.67
C PRO A 168 -30.01 36.69 28.55
N GLY A 169 -29.79 35.39 28.33
CA GLY A 169 -30.82 34.50 27.79
C GLY A 169 -30.62 33.92 26.38
N PHE A 170 -29.56 33.14 26.16
CA PHE A 170 -29.57 32.11 25.11
C PHE A 170 -29.23 30.71 25.68
N GLY A 171 -30.11 29.75 25.41
CA GLY A 171 -29.96 28.37 25.86
C GLY A 171 -28.90 27.61 25.05
N LYS A 172 -28.13 26.75 25.72
CA LYS A 172 -27.07 25.94 25.08
C LYS A 172 -27.66 24.90 24.11
N ASN A 173 -27.75 25.20 22.82
CA ASN A 173 -27.75 24.21 21.72
C ASN A 173 -27.73 24.83 20.31
N SER A 174 -26.55 25.13 19.74
CA SER A 174 -26.25 24.93 18.31
C SER A 174 -24.83 25.39 17.91
N ASN A 175 -23.91 24.46 17.63
CA ASN A 175 -22.50 24.78 17.34
C ASN A 175 -22.21 25.26 15.89
N ILE A 176 -23.25 25.43 15.06
CA ILE A 176 -23.12 25.85 13.64
C ILE A 176 -23.39 27.35 13.46
N HIS A 177 -24.35 27.91 14.22
CA HIS A 177 -24.68 29.33 14.14
C HIS A 177 -23.55 30.22 14.69
N GLU A 178 -22.87 29.75 15.74
CA GLU A 178 -21.65 30.39 16.26
C GLU A 178 -20.51 30.39 15.24
N LEU A 179 -20.40 29.34 14.41
CA LEU A 179 -19.41 29.25 13.34
C LEU A 179 -19.72 30.20 12.17
N PHE A 180 -20.99 30.28 11.74
CA PHE A 180 -21.41 31.24 10.72
C PHE A 180 -21.23 32.69 11.20
N GLY A 181 -21.65 32.99 12.44
CA GLY A 181 -21.44 34.29 13.08
C GLY A 181 -19.97 34.68 13.15
N LYS A 182 -19.09 33.78 13.62
CA LYS A 182 -17.63 34.01 13.65
C LYS A 182 -17.00 34.20 12.26
N MET A 183 -17.57 33.62 11.21
CA MET A 183 -17.07 33.76 9.84
C MET A 183 -17.46 35.10 9.20
N VAL A 184 -18.68 35.58 9.47
CA VAL A 184 -19.12 36.95 9.10
C VAL A 184 -18.37 37.99 9.91
N TRP A 185 -18.28 37.82 11.24
CA TRP A 185 -17.59 38.72 12.16
C TRP A 185 -16.12 38.97 11.77
N ARG A 186 -15.38 37.91 11.43
CA ARG A 186 -13.98 38.00 10.95
C ARG A 186 -13.81 38.75 9.61
N LYS A 187 -14.87 38.90 8.81
CA LYS A 187 -14.86 39.78 7.64
C LYS A 187 -15.19 41.23 8.03
N MET A 188 -16.10 41.45 8.98
CA MET A 188 -16.44 42.78 9.48
C MET A 188 -15.25 43.43 10.23
N GLU A 189 -14.47 42.66 11.00
CA GLU A 189 -13.23 43.11 11.67
C GLU A 189 -12.13 43.65 10.72
N GLN A 190 -12.30 43.55 9.40
CA GLN A 190 -11.35 44.09 8.40
C GLN A 190 -11.75 45.47 7.87
N ILE A 191 -12.97 45.93 8.15
CA ILE A 191 -13.49 47.25 7.75
C ILE A 191 -13.02 48.29 8.77
N ARG A 192 -12.35 49.36 8.32
CA ARG A 192 -11.72 50.38 9.19
C ARG A 192 -12.58 51.61 9.46
N ASP A 193 -13.86 51.56 9.12
CA ASP A 193 -14.80 52.66 9.30
C ASP A 193 -15.96 52.20 10.20
N GLU A 194 -15.99 52.74 11.42
CA GLU A 194 -16.96 52.38 12.45
C GLU A 194 -18.39 52.79 12.05
N SER A 195 -18.55 53.87 11.26
CA SER A 195 -19.87 54.34 10.81
C SER A 195 -20.50 53.40 9.77
N ILE A 196 -19.66 52.76 8.95
CA ILE A 196 -20.06 51.72 8.01
C ILE A 196 -20.39 50.42 8.76
N LEU A 197 -19.62 50.08 9.81
CA LEU A 197 -19.88 48.92 10.67
C LEU A 197 -21.26 48.98 11.30
N ASP A 198 -21.58 50.05 12.03
CA ASP A 198 -22.86 50.20 12.74
C ASP A 198 -24.05 50.18 11.77
N SER A 199 -23.91 50.81 10.59
CA SER A 199 -24.93 50.81 9.55
C SER A 199 -25.23 49.40 9.02
N LEU A 200 -24.19 48.65 8.66
CA LEU A 200 -24.31 47.25 8.18
C LEU A 200 -24.80 46.31 9.28
N GLN A 201 -24.30 46.45 10.51
CA GLN A 201 -24.65 45.59 11.63
C GLN A 201 -26.14 45.74 11.99
N ASN A 202 -26.67 46.97 12.02
CA ASN A 202 -28.10 47.21 12.21
C ASN A 202 -28.94 46.71 11.01
N ARG A 203 -28.51 46.94 9.76
CA ARG A 203 -29.21 46.43 8.56
C ARG A 203 -29.29 44.90 8.52
N ILE A 204 -28.18 44.21 8.77
CA ILE A 204 -28.11 42.74 8.76
C ILE A 204 -28.96 42.16 9.89
N MET A 205 -28.91 42.73 11.10
CA MET A 205 -29.75 42.27 12.21
C MET A 205 -31.25 42.50 11.94
N ASN A 206 -31.63 43.62 11.34
CA ASN A 206 -33.02 43.87 10.93
C ASN A 206 -33.49 42.87 9.87
N LEU A 207 -32.70 42.61 8.81
CA LEU A 207 -33.03 41.60 7.79
C LEU A 207 -33.18 40.19 8.40
N ILE A 208 -32.34 39.83 9.38
CA ILE A 208 -32.48 38.56 10.12
C ILE A 208 -33.79 38.53 10.93
N HIS A 209 -34.15 39.62 11.61
CA HIS A 209 -35.41 39.73 12.35
C HIS A 209 -36.65 39.70 11.42
N GLU A 210 -36.58 40.32 10.24
CA GLU A 210 -37.63 40.30 9.22
C GLU A 210 -37.79 38.89 8.62
N ALA A 211 -36.70 38.21 8.26
CA ALA A 211 -36.74 36.83 7.76
C ALA A 211 -37.32 35.85 8.79
N ILE A 212 -36.96 35.98 10.07
CA ILE A 212 -37.55 35.20 11.17
C ILE A 212 -39.06 35.49 11.32
N SER A 213 -39.48 36.75 11.18
CA SER A 213 -40.88 37.15 11.25
C SER A 213 -41.71 36.65 10.04
N ALA A 214 -41.10 36.65 8.85
CA ALA A 214 -41.68 36.07 7.63
C ALA A 214 -41.80 34.54 7.69
N GLN A 215 -40.93 33.87 8.45
CA GLN A 215 -41.02 32.43 8.71
C GLN A 215 -42.10 32.09 9.74
N ASN A 216 -42.26 32.89 10.80
CA ASN A 216 -43.26 32.69 11.85
C ASN A 216 -44.69 33.11 11.47
N SER A 217 -44.86 33.89 10.41
CA SER A 217 -46.17 34.19 9.82
C SER A 217 -46.64 33.05 8.90
N LYS A 218 -45.76 32.54 8.03
CA LYS A 218 -46.06 31.45 7.09
C LYS A 218 -46.30 30.07 7.73
N SER A 219 -46.04 29.92 9.03
CA SER A 219 -46.44 28.72 9.81
C SER A 219 -47.91 28.77 10.30
N ASN A 220 -48.55 29.94 10.35
CA ASN A 220 -49.91 30.10 10.85
C ASN A 220 -51.02 29.98 9.77
N GLU A 221 -50.68 30.06 8.48
CA GLU A 221 -51.66 29.98 7.38
C GLU A 221 -51.97 28.54 6.93
N LYS A 222 -52.25 27.62 7.87
CA LYS A 222 -52.75 26.27 7.57
C LYS A 222 -53.94 25.83 8.43
N GLY A 223 -55.10 26.37 8.07
CA GLY A 223 -56.45 25.94 8.46
C GLY A 223 -57.50 26.81 7.75
N PRO A 224 -58.81 26.49 7.81
CA PRO A 224 -59.45 25.45 8.63
C PRO A 224 -60.47 24.54 7.88
N MET A 225 -60.78 23.39 8.48
CA MET A 225 -62.06 22.63 8.42
C MET A 225 -61.94 21.51 9.49
N PHE A 226 -62.90 21.21 10.37
CA PHE A 226 -64.24 21.77 10.65
C PHE A 226 -64.39 22.05 12.17
N ALA A 227 -65.40 22.81 12.59
CA ALA A 227 -65.62 23.15 13.99
C ALA A 227 -66.38 22.06 14.79
N GLY A 228 -66.14 21.99 16.10
CA GLY A 228 -66.86 21.11 17.03
C GLY A 228 -66.54 21.43 18.49
N ASN A 229 -67.37 22.26 19.13
CA ASN A 229 -67.20 22.62 20.54
C ASN A 229 -67.51 21.45 21.48
N THR A 230 -66.69 21.26 22.51
CA THR A 230 -67.14 21.26 23.91
C THR A 230 -65.94 21.33 24.86
N SER A 231 -66.09 22.07 25.95
CA SER A 231 -65.15 22.07 27.09
C SER A 231 -65.72 21.22 28.22
N LEU A 232 -64.86 20.52 28.97
CA LEU A 232 -65.10 20.12 30.37
C LEU A 232 -63.79 19.65 31.04
N THR A 233 -63.82 19.45 32.35
CA THR A 233 -62.67 19.45 33.27
C THR A 233 -62.19 18.04 33.72
N PRO A 234 -61.00 17.91 34.34
CA PRO A 234 -60.32 16.61 34.51
C PRO A 234 -60.45 15.96 35.90
N ALA A 235 -60.53 14.63 35.90
CA ALA A 235 -60.27 13.70 37.03
C ALA A 235 -60.30 12.23 36.51
N SER A 236 -59.84 11.18 37.20
CA SER A 236 -58.65 10.93 38.04
C SER A 236 -58.67 9.43 38.44
N LEU A 237 -57.52 8.83 38.85
CA LEU A 237 -57.41 7.50 39.50
C LEU A 237 -57.86 6.27 38.66
N GLY A 238 -57.60 5.03 39.14
CA GLY A 238 -58.17 3.80 38.52
C GLY A 238 -57.30 2.52 38.41
N ILE A 239 -56.41 2.28 39.37
CA ILE A 239 -55.49 1.12 39.52
C ILE A 239 -56.13 -0.27 39.22
N SER A 240 -55.27 -1.27 38.87
CA SER A 240 -55.47 -2.75 38.97
C SER A 240 -55.97 -3.49 37.70
N ASN A 241 -55.60 -4.76 37.43
CA ASN A 241 -54.41 -5.52 37.80
C ASN A 241 -54.22 -6.78 36.91
N ALA A 242 -53.07 -7.44 37.07
CA ALA A 242 -52.80 -8.86 36.80
C ALA A 242 -53.01 -9.43 35.38
N GLY A 243 -51.94 -10.03 34.84
CA GLY A 243 -52.00 -11.03 33.78
C GLY A 243 -50.84 -12.01 33.93
N ASN A 244 -50.87 -13.14 33.20
CA ASN A 244 -49.65 -13.88 32.84
C ASN A 244 -49.94 -15.03 31.86
N ASN A 245 -49.04 -15.22 30.88
CA ASN A 245 -48.38 -16.50 30.57
C ASN A 245 -47.49 -16.36 29.31
N GLY A 246 -46.20 -16.71 29.41
CA GLY A 246 -45.26 -16.76 28.27
C GLY A 246 -43.88 -16.14 28.58
N PRO A 247 -42.88 -16.92 29.01
CA PRO A 247 -41.60 -16.37 29.50
C PRO A 247 -40.46 -16.29 28.47
N ASN A 248 -39.84 -15.11 28.44
CA ASN A 248 -38.38 -14.85 28.42
C ASN A 248 -37.47 -15.37 27.29
N GLY A 249 -37.02 -14.42 26.46
CA GLY A 249 -35.62 -14.33 26.01
C GLY A 249 -34.94 -13.08 26.60
N PRO A 250 -33.60 -13.02 26.75
CA PRO A 250 -32.90 -11.90 27.39
C PRO A 250 -32.85 -10.62 26.51
N PRO A 251 -32.70 -9.42 27.12
CA PRO A 251 -33.00 -8.15 26.46
C PRO A 251 -31.89 -7.61 25.54
N ARG A 252 -32.30 -6.82 24.54
CA ARG A 252 -31.42 -5.86 23.84
C ARG A 252 -31.69 -4.44 24.36
N SER A 253 -30.64 -3.71 24.69
CA SER A 253 -30.72 -2.28 24.97
C SER A 253 -30.97 -1.47 23.70
N ALA A 254 -31.87 -0.49 23.77
CA ALA A 254 -32.06 0.49 22.70
C ALA A 254 -31.06 1.65 22.86
N PRO A 255 -30.44 2.14 21.77
CA PRO A 255 -29.62 3.35 21.82
C PRO A 255 -30.49 4.60 21.93
N PHE A 256 -29.99 5.63 22.62
CA PHE A 256 -30.62 6.95 22.68
C PHE A 256 -30.70 7.58 21.28
N GLY A 257 -31.81 8.28 21.01
CA GLY A 257 -32.03 8.94 19.71
C GLY A 257 -31.05 10.09 19.47
N GLN A 258 -30.50 10.17 18.26
CA GLN A 258 -29.81 11.37 17.79
C GLN A 258 -30.85 12.44 17.37
N PRO A 259 -30.56 13.73 17.58
CA PRO A 259 -31.34 14.79 16.92
C PRO A 259 -31.14 14.71 15.40
N PRO A 260 -32.14 15.11 14.59
CA PRO A 260 -32.04 15.04 13.13
C PRO A 260 -30.91 15.94 12.61
N GLN A 261 -29.98 15.37 11.85
CA GLN A 261 -28.93 16.14 11.18
C GLN A 261 -29.54 16.91 10.00
N LEU A 262 -29.70 18.23 10.15
CA LEU A 262 -29.99 19.12 9.04
C LEU A 262 -28.78 19.15 8.10
N GLY A 263 -28.92 18.56 6.91
CA GLY A 263 -27.83 18.42 5.95
C GLY A 263 -27.47 19.73 5.21
N PRO A 264 -26.36 19.76 4.46
CA PRO A 264 -25.86 20.97 3.78
C PRO A 264 -26.87 21.68 2.87
N ALA A 265 -27.81 20.94 2.27
CA ALA A 265 -28.90 21.50 1.47
C ALA A 265 -29.77 22.52 2.25
N PHE A 266 -29.93 22.36 3.56
CA PHE A 266 -30.68 23.30 4.39
C PHE A 266 -29.93 24.64 4.59
N VAL A 267 -28.59 24.60 4.63
CA VAL A 267 -27.74 25.79 4.71
C VAL A 267 -27.71 26.50 3.35
N ASN A 268 -27.50 25.75 2.26
CA ASN A 268 -27.47 26.30 0.90
C ASN A 268 -28.81 26.96 0.51
N ASN A 269 -29.96 26.36 0.84
CA ASN A 269 -31.26 26.95 0.55
C ASN A 269 -31.49 28.26 1.30
N ASN A 270 -31.00 28.41 2.53
CA ASN A 270 -31.12 29.67 3.27
C ASN A 270 -30.16 30.74 2.73
N ALA A 271 -28.94 30.36 2.33
CA ALA A 271 -28.02 31.28 1.66
C ALA A 271 -28.55 31.76 0.29
N PHE A 272 -29.20 30.87 -0.48
CA PHE A 272 -29.86 31.24 -1.73
C PHE A 272 -31.02 32.21 -1.52
N ARG A 273 -31.84 32.00 -0.48
CA ARG A 273 -32.97 32.91 -0.19
C ARG A 273 -32.51 34.29 0.32
N VAL A 274 -31.45 34.35 1.14
CA VAL A 274 -30.80 35.63 1.48
C VAL A 274 -30.23 36.30 0.23
N LYS A 275 -29.70 35.55 -0.72
CA LYS A 275 -29.26 36.09 -2.02
C LYS A 275 -30.45 36.64 -2.83
N GLU A 276 -31.54 35.88 -3.00
CA GLU A 276 -32.76 36.33 -3.70
C GLU A 276 -33.36 37.59 -3.04
N GLU A 277 -33.40 37.64 -1.71
CA GLU A 277 -33.91 38.80 -0.96
C GLU A 277 -32.99 40.02 -1.14
N LEU A 278 -31.66 39.87 -1.06
CA LEU A 278 -30.70 40.95 -1.35
C LEU A 278 -30.77 41.44 -2.81
N GLU A 279 -30.87 40.53 -3.78
CA GLU A 279 -31.02 40.87 -5.21
C GLU A 279 -32.36 41.56 -5.48
N SER A 280 -33.44 41.21 -4.75
CA SER A 280 -34.75 41.87 -4.86
C SER A 280 -34.78 43.30 -4.30
N VAL A 281 -33.93 43.59 -3.31
CA VAL A 281 -33.76 44.94 -2.73
C VAL A 281 -32.84 45.82 -3.61
N ASN A 282 -32.07 45.23 -4.53
CA ASN A 282 -31.06 45.89 -5.37
C ASN A 282 -31.64 46.75 -6.53
N ALA A 283 -32.91 47.18 -6.44
CA ALA A 283 -33.65 47.79 -7.54
C ALA A 283 -33.47 49.31 -7.71
N GLY A 284 -32.41 49.95 -7.17
CA GLY A 284 -32.18 51.36 -7.50
C GLY A 284 -31.06 52.16 -6.81
N HIS A 285 -30.60 51.85 -5.60
CA HIS A 285 -29.73 52.76 -4.81
C HIS A 285 -28.52 52.06 -4.17
N ILE A 286 -27.52 51.69 -4.99
CA ILE A 286 -26.23 51.13 -4.55
C ILE A 286 -25.10 51.80 -5.34
N THR A 287 -24.05 52.28 -4.66
CA THR A 287 -22.83 52.80 -5.29
C THR A 287 -21.86 51.67 -5.65
N LEU A 288 -20.91 51.91 -6.56
CA LEU A 288 -19.93 50.88 -6.98
C LEU A 288 -19.19 50.23 -5.80
N ALA A 289 -18.79 51.03 -4.80
CA ALA A 289 -18.12 50.52 -3.60
C ALA A 289 -19.02 49.64 -2.70
N GLU A 290 -20.32 49.90 -2.68
CA GLU A 290 -21.30 49.05 -1.98
C GLU A 290 -21.59 47.77 -2.78
N SER A 291 -21.56 47.82 -4.12
CA SER A 291 -21.66 46.63 -4.98
C SER A 291 -20.49 45.69 -4.75
N ASP A 292 -19.25 46.20 -4.80
CA ASP A 292 -18.04 45.42 -4.49
C ASP A 292 -18.12 44.80 -3.07
N LEU A 293 -18.68 45.53 -2.09
CA LEU A 293 -18.86 45.01 -0.74
C LEU A 293 -19.89 43.86 -0.69
N ILE A 294 -20.99 43.97 -1.44
CA ILE A 294 -22.04 42.94 -1.53
C ILE A 294 -21.54 41.69 -2.24
N ASP A 295 -20.81 41.81 -3.36
CA ASP A 295 -20.20 40.66 -4.04
C ASP A 295 -19.13 39.97 -3.18
N ASN A 296 -18.49 40.70 -2.25
CA ASN A 296 -17.62 40.12 -1.22
C ASN A 296 -18.36 39.53 -0.01
N LEU A 297 -19.66 39.81 0.17
CA LEU A 297 -20.51 39.26 1.24
C LEU A 297 -21.33 38.05 0.77
N ILE A 298 -21.73 37.99 -0.51
CA ILE A 298 -22.34 36.80 -1.10
C ILE A 298 -21.36 35.62 -1.01
N PRO A 299 -21.73 34.47 -0.42
CA PRO A 299 -20.87 33.30 -0.43
C PRO A 299 -20.70 32.78 -1.86
N LYS A 300 -19.52 33.02 -2.45
CA LYS A 300 -19.13 32.40 -3.73
C LYS A 300 -19.35 30.89 -3.62
N SER A 301 -20.07 30.32 -4.60
CA SER A 301 -20.41 28.90 -4.56
C SER A 301 -19.13 28.05 -4.55
N PRO A 302 -19.01 27.05 -3.65
CA PRO A 302 -17.81 26.24 -3.53
C PRO A 302 -17.34 25.71 -4.89
N SER A 303 -16.09 25.95 -5.26
CA SER A 303 -15.61 25.67 -6.61
C SER A 303 -14.09 25.48 -6.64
N PHE A 304 -13.61 24.71 -7.61
CA PHE A 304 -12.19 24.62 -7.92
C PHE A 304 -11.99 24.50 -9.43
N MET A 305 -11.24 25.44 -10.02
CA MET A 305 -11.15 25.57 -11.48
C MET A 305 -9.81 26.14 -11.93
N VAL A 306 -9.53 26.05 -13.23
CA VAL A 306 -8.40 26.71 -13.89
C VAL A 306 -8.82 28.12 -14.33
N ASP A 307 -8.02 29.11 -13.96
CA ASP A 307 -8.02 30.45 -14.55
C ASP A 307 -6.97 30.45 -15.66
N GLU A 308 -7.43 30.21 -16.90
CA GLU A 308 -6.57 30.13 -18.09
C GLU A 308 -5.90 31.46 -18.43
N THR A 309 -6.57 32.59 -18.17
CA THR A 309 -6.06 33.93 -18.45
C THR A 309 -4.81 34.24 -17.63
N ASN A 310 -4.82 33.87 -16.34
CA ASN A 310 -3.70 34.10 -15.41
C ASN A 310 -2.86 32.83 -15.16
N ARG A 311 -3.21 31.72 -15.82
CA ARG A 311 -2.52 30.42 -15.78
C ARG A 311 -2.32 29.87 -14.35
N ARG A 312 -3.39 29.89 -13.55
CA ARG A 312 -3.41 29.53 -12.12
C ARG A 312 -4.65 28.72 -11.76
N PHE A 313 -4.75 28.23 -10.53
CA PHE A 313 -6.01 27.72 -9.99
C PHE A 313 -6.82 28.85 -9.32
N LEU A 314 -8.14 28.70 -9.30
CA LEU A 314 -9.02 29.41 -8.39
C LEU A 314 -9.69 28.42 -7.44
N LEU A 315 -9.67 28.73 -6.14
CA LEU A 315 -10.43 28.06 -5.09
C LEU A 315 -11.53 29.02 -4.62
N ASP A 316 -12.78 28.61 -4.76
CA ASP A 316 -13.96 29.41 -4.43
C ASP A 316 -13.96 30.81 -5.09
N GLY A 317 -13.31 30.92 -6.26
CA GLY A 317 -13.14 32.17 -7.02
C GLY A 317 -11.93 33.02 -6.63
N GLU A 318 -11.08 32.59 -5.69
CA GLU A 318 -9.85 33.29 -5.28
C GLU A 318 -8.57 32.59 -5.78
N PRO A 319 -7.48 33.32 -6.08
CA PRO A 319 -6.21 32.75 -6.53
C PRO A 319 -5.65 31.69 -5.57
N PHE A 320 -5.43 30.48 -6.09
CA PHE A 320 -4.96 29.34 -5.28
C PHE A 320 -3.70 28.71 -5.84
N ARG A 321 -2.87 28.23 -4.91
CA ARG A 321 -1.64 27.46 -5.16
C ARG A 321 -1.50 26.39 -4.10
N TYR A 322 -1.08 25.18 -4.46
CA TYR A 322 -0.75 24.12 -3.50
C TYR A 322 0.72 23.73 -3.45
N ILE A 323 1.17 23.47 -2.22
CA ILE A 323 2.32 22.64 -1.90
C ILE A 323 1.75 21.47 -1.10
N SER A 324 1.94 20.27 -1.64
CA SER A 324 1.25 19.06 -1.22
C SER A 324 2.23 17.93 -0.88
N GLY A 325 1.76 16.94 -0.14
CA GLY A 325 2.50 15.71 0.11
C GLY A 325 1.66 14.45 -0.09
N SER A 326 2.28 13.42 -0.66
CA SER A 326 1.68 12.10 -0.85
C SER A 326 1.74 11.30 0.44
N ILE A 327 0.58 10.88 0.94
CA ILE A 327 0.45 10.24 2.24
C ILE A 327 -0.65 9.16 2.20
N HIS A 328 -0.24 7.89 2.17
CA HIS A 328 -1.14 6.78 1.86
C HIS A 328 -1.81 6.21 3.13
N TYR A 329 -3.09 6.53 3.34
CA TYR A 329 -3.86 6.05 4.51
C TYR A 329 -3.86 4.52 4.70
N PHE A 330 -3.69 3.77 3.62
CA PHE A 330 -3.61 2.30 3.62
C PHE A 330 -2.24 1.74 4.05
N ARG A 331 -1.20 2.59 4.12
CA ARG A 331 0.13 2.29 4.69
C ARG A 331 0.30 2.79 6.13
N ILE A 332 -0.75 3.34 6.76
CA ILE A 332 -0.69 4.04 8.05
C ILE A 332 -1.77 3.49 9.01
N PRO A 333 -1.43 3.11 10.26
CA PRO A 333 -2.41 2.68 11.26
C PRO A 333 -3.46 3.76 11.55
N LYS A 334 -4.71 3.35 11.77
CA LYS A 334 -5.86 4.29 11.84
C LYS A 334 -5.77 5.26 13.01
N SER A 335 -5.19 4.84 14.13
CA SER A 335 -4.93 5.70 15.29
C SER A 335 -3.93 6.83 15.01
N GLN A 336 -3.06 6.66 14.02
CA GLN A 336 -1.95 7.58 13.72
C GLN A 336 -2.29 8.60 12.63
N TRP A 337 -3.40 8.43 11.89
CA TRP A 337 -3.81 9.33 10.80
C TRP A 337 -3.84 10.82 11.21
N ASP A 338 -4.39 11.15 12.39
CA ASP A 338 -4.43 12.53 12.89
C ASP A 338 -3.03 13.11 13.13
N ASP A 339 -2.06 12.33 13.63
CA ASP A 339 -0.67 12.78 13.85
C ASP A 339 0.05 13.04 12.52
N ARG A 340 0.01 12.07 11.59
CA ARG A 340 0.74 12.18 10.33
C ARG A 340 0.22 13.35 9.49
N LEU A 341 -1.10 13.55 9.46
CA LEU A 341 -1.72 14.70 8.77
C LEU A 341 -1.41 16.04 9.47
N HIS A 342 -1.40 16.07 10.82
CA HIS A 342 -1.02 17.28 11.53
C HIS A 342 0.46 17.66 11.26
N LYS A 343 1.38 16.68 11.17
CA LYS A 343 2.77 16.91 10.77
C LYS A 343 2.90 17.47 9.35
N VAL A 344 2.12 16.97 8.38
CA VAL A 344 2.07 17.57 7.02
C VAL A 344 1.59 19.03 7.08
N ARG A 345 0.57 19.38 7.87
CA ARG A 345 0.18 20.79 8.05
C ARG A 345 1.24 21.62 8.76
N ALA A 346 1.89 21.08 9.79
CA ALA A 346 2.90 21.76 10.60
C ALA A 346 4.20 22.04 9.82
N LEU A 347 4.45 21.30 8.74
CA LEU A 347 5.50 21.60 7.76
C LEU A 347 5.23 22.90 6.99
N GLY A 348 3.97 23.31 6.87
CA GLY A 348 3.51 24.44 6.07
C GLY A 348 2.88 24.05 4.73
N PHE A 349 2.62 22.76 4.49
CA PHE A 349 1.84 22.32 3.32
C PHE A 349 0.36 22.66 3.52
N ASN A 350 -0.37 22.84 2.40
CA ASN A 350 -1.81 23.19 2.41
C ASN A 350 -2.70 22.16 1.71
N ALA A 351 -2.11 21.08 1.17
CA ALA A 351 -2.84 19.98 0.56
C ALA A 351 -2.13 18.62 0.76
N ILE A 352 -2.85 17.55 0.42
CA ILE A 352 -2.33 16.18 0.33
C ILE A 352 -2.73 15.52 -0.99
N HIS A 353 -1.92 14.57 -1.45
CA HIS A 353 -2.29 13.59 -2.47
C HIS A 353 -2.36 12.18 -1.85
N TYR A 354 -3.23 11.32 -2.37
CA TYR A 354 -3.18 9.87 -2.09
C TYR A 354 -3.92 9.04 -3.15
N TYR A 355 -3.55 7.76 -3.26
CA TYR A 355 -4.19 6.76 -4.11
C TYR A 355 -5.40 6.08 -3.45
N ILE A 356 -6.34 5.58 -4.24
CA ILE A 356 -7.33 4.57 -3.81
C ILE A 356 -7.04 3.25 -4.55
N PRO A 357 -6.23 2.33 -3.98
CA PRO A 357 -5.97 1.02 -4.58
C PRO A 357 -7.24 0.16 -4.57
N TRP A 358 -7.71 -0.22 -5.77
CA TRP A 358 -8.96 -0.97 -5.96
C TRP A 358 -8.94 -2.32 -5.22
N ASN A 359 -7.83 -3.08 -5.31
CA ASN A 359 -7.67 -4.37 -4.66
C ASN A 359 -7.73 -4.33 -3.13
N PHE A 360 -7.41 -3.20 -2.50
CA PHE A 360 -7.57 -3.01 -1.06
C PHE A 360 -9.04 -2.89 -0.64
N HIS A 361 -9.91 -2.45 -1.56
CA HIS A 361 -11.35 -2.27 -1.33
C HIS A 361 -12.20 -3.44 -1.85
N GLU A 362 -11.75 -4.18 -2.86
CA GLU A 362 -12.44 -5.32 -3.47
C GLU A 362 -11.49 -6.52 -3.61
N ILE A 363 -11.03 -7.04 -2.46
CA ILE A 363 -10.11 -8.19 -2.35
C ILE A 363 -10.69 -9.44 -3.04
N GLU A 364 -12.00 -9.64 -2.88
CA GLU A 364 -12.80 -10.69 -3.51
C GLU A 364 -13.88 -10.03 -4.38
N GLU A 365 -14.19 -10.60 -5.56
CA GLU A 365 -15.08 -9.95 -6.53
C GLU A 365 -16.47 -9.64 -5.93
N ASN A 366 -16.94 -8.41 -6.11
CA ASN A 366 -18.17 -7.83 -5.59
C ASN A 366 -18.22 -7.64 -4.05
N LYS A 367 -17.13 -7.89 -3.29
CA LYS A 367 -17.08 -7.71 -1.83
C LYS A 367 -16.34 -6.42 -1.43
N TYR A 368 -17.07 -5.32 -1.45
CA TYR A 368 -16.54 -3.97 -1.19
C TYR A 368 -16.41 -3.61 0.29
N VAL A 369 -15.24 -3.12 0.73
CA VAL A 369 -15.01 -2.62 2.09
C VAL A 369 -14.56 -1.16 2.08
N PHE A 370 -15.21 -0.32 2.90
CA PHE A 370 -14.98 1.12 3.01
C PHE A 370 -15.08 1.60 4.47
N ASN A 371 -14.61 0.79 5.42
CA ASN A 371 -14.62 1.07 6.85
C ASN A 371 -13.26 0.64 7.46
N GLY A 372 -13.08 0.75 8.78
CA GLY A 372 -11.78 0.40 9.39
C GLY A 372 -10.65 1.22 8.77
N ILE A 373 -9.56 0.58 8.35
CA ILE A 373 -8.45 1.21 7.61
C ILE A 373 -8.83 1.61 6.17
N GLN A 374 -9.84 0.98 5.55
CA GLN A 374 -10.37 1.33 4.22
C GLN A 374 -11.33 2.55 4.23
N ASP A 375 -11.37 3.32 5.32
CA ASP A 375 -12.22 4.48 5.52
C ASP A 375 -11.58 5.77 4.96
N PHE A 376 -11.27 5.78 3.66
CA PHE A 376 -10.65 6.93 2.99
C PHE A 376 -11.46 8.22 3.21
N ALA A 377 -12.79 8.11 3.24
CA ALA A 377 -13.69 9.24 3.47
C ALA A 377 -13.53 9.87 4.87
N ARG A 378 -13.14 9.10 5.90
CA ARG A 378 -12.72 9.66 7.20
C ARG A 378 -11.34 10.29 7.11
N PHE A 379 -10.38 9.65 6.44
CA PHE A 379 -9.03 10.22 6.24
C PHE A 379 -9.10 11.60 5.58
N THR A 380 -9.88 11.77 4.51
CA THR A 380 -10.13 13.07 3.86
C THR A 380 -10.66 14.13 4.83
N ARG A 381 -11.61 13.76 5.72
CA ARG A 381 -12.21 14.69 6.70
C ARG A 381 -11.23 15.06 7.81
N ILE A 382 -10.32 14.16 8.19
CA ILE A 382 -9.24 14.46 9.14
C ILE A 382 -8.24 15.42 8.51
N ALA A 383 -7.87 15.23 7.24
CA ALA A 383 -6.99 16.16 6.52
C ALA A 383 -7.60 17.58 6.50
N PHE A 384 -8.88 17.70 6.13
CA PHE A 384 -9.59 18.98 6.11
C PHE A 384 -9.75 19.64 7.49
N LYS A 385 -9.91 18.85 8.55
CA LYS A 385 -9.89 19.34 9.95
C LYS A 385 -8.56 20.03 10.31
N PHE A 386 -7.44 19.61 9.71
CA PHE A 386 -6.14 20.28 9.83
C PHE A 386 -5.90 21.37 8.76
N GLY A 387 -6.91 21.74 7.97
CA GLY A 387 -6.80 22.74 6.92
C GLY A 387 -6.01 22.27 5.69
N LEU A 388 -5.93 20.95 5.46
CA LEU A 388 -5.34 20.37 4.26
C LEU A 388 -6.44 20.06 3.24
N TRP A 389 -6.32 20.63 2.04
CA TRP A 389 -7.11 20.22 0.88
C TRP A 389 -6.68 18.85 0.36
N THR A 390 -7.49 18.20 -0.47
CA THR A 390 -7.19 16.86 -1.00
C THR A 390 -7.20 16.87 -2.53
N ILE A 391 -6.16 16.27 -3.12
CA ILE A 391 -6.16 15.82 -4.51
C ILE A 391 -6.19 14.29 -4.47
N LEU A 392 -7.05 13.66 -5.25
CA LEU A 392 -7.36 12.24 -5.12
C LEU A 392 -7.05 11.46 -6.39
N ARG A 393 -6.23 10.42 -6.29
CA ARG A 393 -5.86 9.57 -7.43
C ARG A 393 -6.70 8.29 -7.41
N ILE A 394 -7.69 8.22 -8.30
CA ILE A 394 -8.82 7.26 -8.16
C ILE A 394 -8.64 5.95 -8.94
N GLY A 395 -7.53 5.79 -9.66
CA GLY A 395 -7.21 4.59 -10.41
C GLY A 395 -7.92 4.49 -11.77
N PRO A 396 -8.28 3.29 -12.25
CA PRO A 396 -8.33 2.01 -11.52
C PRO A 396 -6.94 1.43 -11.17
N TYR A 397 -5.92 1.70 -11.98
CA TYR A 397 -4.52 1.39 -11.73
C TYR A 397 -3.83 2.55 -11.00
N VAL A 398 -2.93 2.24 -10.05
CA VAL A 398 -2.27 3.24 -9.20
C VAL A 398 -0.76 3.07 -9.04
N CYS A 399 -0.13 2.08 -9.69
CA CYS A 399 1.30 1.78 -9.53
C CYS A 399 1.69 1.72 -8.03
N GLY A 400 2.57 2.61 -7.58
CA GLY A 400 2.73 3.03 -6.18
C GLY A 400 3.37 1.99 -5.27
N GLU A 401 4.18 1.09 -5.83
CA GLU A 401 4.89 0.01 -5.17
C GLU A 401 3.97 -0.90 -4.34
N TRP A 402 2.75 -1.05 -4.83
CA TRP A 402 1.66 -1.79 -4.21
C TRP A 402 1.32 -3.04 -5.03
N GLU A 403 0.87 -4.08 -4.34
CA GLU A 403 0.40 -5.35 -4.92
C GLU A 403 -0.39 -5.11 -6.21
N ASN A 404 0.09 -5.67 -7.32
CA ASN A 404 -0.56 -5.66 -8.65
C ASN A 404 -0.92 -4.26 -9.18
N GLY A 405 -0.15 -3.22 -8.83
CA GLY A 405 -0.45 -1.83 -9.20
C GLY A 405 -1.82 -1.35 -8.68
N GLY A 406 -2.33 -1.98 -7.62
CA GLY A 406 -3.67 -1.76 -7.06
C GLY A 406 -4.83 -2.44 -7.80
N LEU A 407 -4.60 -3.17 -8.90
CA LEU A 407 -5.64 -3.90 -9.62
C LEU A 407 -5.99 -5.22 -8.89
N PRO A 408 -7.27 -5.62 -8.77
CA PRO A 408 -7.61 -6.88 -8.10
C PRO A 408 -7.13 -8.11 -8.86
N SER A 409 -6.45 -9.01 -8.15
CA SER A 409 -5.92 -10.26 -8.70
C SER A 409 -6.99 -11.23 -9.21
N TRP A 410 -8.25 -11.11 -8.77
CA TRP A 410 -9.35 -11.87 -9.39
C TRP A 410 -9.62 -11.49 -10.85
N LEU A 411 -9.10 -10.35 -11.36
CA LEU A 411 -9.11 -10.02 -12.80
C LEU A 411 -8.34 -11.05 -13.63
N LEU A 412 -7.30 -11.68 -13.06
CA LEU A 412 -6.50 -12.73 -13.72
C LEU A 412 -7.30 -14.02 -13.97
N THR A 413 -8.45 -14.19 -13.32
CA THR A 413 -9.38 -15.30 -13.60
C THR A 413 -10.28 -15.06 -14.82
N LYS A 414 -10.27 -13.83 -15.36
CA LYS A 414 -11.17 -13.41 -16.43
C LYS A 414 -10.46 -13.51 -17.79
N ASN A 415 -11.23 -13.76 -18.85
CA ASN A 415 -10.73 -13.70 -20.23
C ASN A 415 -10.59 -12.24 -20.69
N ILE A 416 -9.63 -11.53 -20.08
CA ILE A 416 -9.18 -10.18 -20.44
C ILE A 416 -7.95 -10.34 -21.34
N THR A 417 -7.92 -9.63 -22.46
CA THR A 417 -6.82 -9.67 -23.44
C THR A 417 -5.65 -8.80 -22.99
N LYS A 418 -5.93 -7.61 -22.45
CA LYS A 418 -4.94 -6.72 -21.81
C LYS A 418 -5.63 -5.78 -20.81
N GLN A 419 -5.16 -5.75 -19.57
CA GLN A 419 -5.62 -4.80 -18.55
C GLN A 419 -5.18 -3.37 -18.94
N ARG A 420 -5.80 -2.33 -18.38
CA ARG A 420 -5.56 -0.92 -18.74
C ARG A 420 -5.77 -0.64 -20.24
N THR A 421 -6.80 -1.24 -20.83
CA THR A 421 -7.23 -1.02 -22.23
C THR A 421 -8.75 -1.08 -22.37
N SER A 422 -9.26 -0.83 -23.57
CA SER A 422 -10.68 -0.98 -23.94
C SER A 422 -11.16 -2.44 -24.05
N ASP A 423 -10.44 -3.42 -23.47
CA ASP A 423 -10.93 -4.78 -23.35
C ASP A 423 -12.31 -4.79 -22.63
N PRO A 424 -13.37 -5.34 -23.25
CA PRO A 424 -14.73 -5.17 -22.75
C PRO A 424 -14.96 -5.87 -21.40
N VAL A 425 -14.18 -6.90 -21.07
CA VAL A 425 -14.28 -7.60 -19.77
C VAL A 425 -13.61 -6.76 -18.69
N TYR A 426 -12.49 -6.11 -19.00
CA TYR A 426 -11.84 -5.15 -18.10
C TYR A 426 -12.71 -3.90 -17.88
N LEU A 427 -13.25 -3.29 -18.94
CA LEU A 427 -14.10 -2.10 -18.82
C LEU A 427 -15.34 -2.34 -17.96
N VAL A 428 -15.99 -3.51 -18.09
CA VAL A 428 -17.14 -3.89 -17.23
C VAL A 428 -16.73 -4.03 -15.76
N ALA A 429 -15.55 -4.58 -15.47
CA ALA A 429 -15.04 -4.65 -14.11
C ALA A 429 -14.74 -3.25 -13.53
N VAL A 430 -14.16 -2.36 -14.33
CA VAL A 430 -13.91 -0.96 -13.93
C VAL A 430 -15.21 -0.18 -13.72
N GLU A 431 -16.24 -0.34 -14.55
CA GLU A 431 -17.55 0.31 -14.30
C GLU A 431 -18.20 -0.20 -13.00
N LYS A 432 -18.14 -1.50 -12.70
CA LYS A 432 -18.59 -2.03 -11.41
C LYS A 432 -17.88 -1.32 -10.25
N TRP A 433 -16.55 -1.22 -10.27
CA TRP A 433 -15.75 -0.58 -9.24
C TRP A 433 -16.08 0.91 -9.09
N PHE A 434 -16.06 1.67 -10.18
CA PHE A 434 -16.35 3.09 -10.18
C PHE A 434 -17.80 3.38 -9.73
N SER A 435 -18.75 2.47 -9.98
CA SER A 435 -20.12 2.55 -9.43
C SER A 435 -20.19 2.49 -7.89
N LYS A 436 -19.16 1.96 -7.21
CA LYS A 436 -19.06 1.95 -5.74
C LYS A 436 -18.20 3.09 -5.22
N LEU A 437 -17.12 3.42 -5.94
CA LEU A 437 -16.15 4.43 -5.54
C LEU A 437 -16.70 5.85 -5.71
N LEU A 438 -17.14 6.23 -6.91
CA LEU A 438 -17.47 7.61 -7.26
C LEU A 438 -18.63 8.20 -6.43
N PRO A 439 -19.71 7.46 -6.08
CA PRO A 439 -20.74 7.95 -5.17
C PRO A 439 -20.23 8.26 -3.75
N ARG A 440 -19.12 7.66 -3.31
CA ARG A 440 -18.48 7.94 -2.00
C ARG A 440 -17.56 9.15 -2.06
N ILE A 441 -16.92 9.39 -3.21
CA ILE A 441 -16.12 10.58 -3.48
C ILE A 441 -17.02 11.81 -3.65
N LYS A 442 -18.17 11.68 -4.33
CA LYS A 442 -19.07 12.79 -4.65
C LYS A 442 -19.34 13.78 -3.49
N PRO A 443 -19.77 13.37 -2.28
CA PRO A 443 -20.02 14.28 -1.15
C PRO A 443 -18.74 14.89 -0.52
N LEU A 444 -17.55 14.53 -0.99
CA LEU A 444 -16.27 15.09 -0.54
C LEU A 444 -15.67 16.08 -1.55
N LEU A 445 -16.27 16.27 -2.72
CA LEU A 445 -15.81 17.22 -3.75
C LEU A 445 -16.03 18.68 -3.31
N ARG A 446 -15.13 19.59 -3.72
CA ARG A 446 -15.22 21.03 -3.41
C ARG A 446 -16.59 21.61 -3.76
N LYS A 447 -17.10 21.33 -4.96
CA LYS A 447 -18.42 21.81 -5.42
C LYS A 447 -19.63 21.29 -4.62
N ASN A 448 -19.44 20.26 -3.81
CA ASN A 448 -20.45 19.74 -2.88
C ASN A 448 -20.14 20.15 -1.41
N GLY A 449 -19.28 21.15 -1.21
CA GLY A 449 -18.86 21.68 0.09
C GLY A 449 -17.67 20.95 0.74
N GLY A 450 -17.14 19.91 0.12
CA GLY A 450 -16.05 19.10 0.67
C GLY A 450 -14.64 19.63 0.37
N PRO A 451 -13.58 18.85 0.71
CA PRO A 451 -12.18 19.25 0.55
C PRO A 451 -11.45 18.70 -0.70
N ILE A 452 -12.07 17.85 -1.51
CA ILE A 452 -11.41 17.27 -2.70
C ILE A 452 -11.50 18.28 -3.86
N LEU A 453 -10.34 18.77 -4.29
CA LEU A 453 -10.19 19.77 -5.34
C LEU A 453 -10.14 19.15 -6.75
N MET A 454 -9.42 18.03 -6.88
CA MET A 454 -9.07 17.41 -8.17
C MET A 454 -9.13 15.87 -8.09
N LEU A 455 -9.47 15.22 -9.21
CA LEU A 455 -9.45 13.75 -9.36
C LEU A 455 -8.50 13.33 -10.51
N GLN A 456 -7.56 12.43 -10.25
CA GLN A 456 -6.68 11.88 -11.29
C GLN A 456 -7.33 10.69 -11.98
N ILE A 457 -7.29 10.68 -13.31
CA ILE A 457 -7.72 9.57 -14.17
C ILE A 457 -6.50 8.73 -14.53
N GLU A 458 -6.51 7.43 -14.17
CA GLU A 458 -5.40 6.49 -14.40
C GLU A 458 -4.08 6.95 -13.72
N ASN A 459 -2.94 6.32 -14.02
CA ASN A 459 -1.61 6.75 -13.56
C ASN A 459 -0.52 6.39 -14.58
N GLU A 460 0.23 7.39 -15.08
CA GLU A 460 1.30 7.20 -16.05
C GLU A 460 0.90 6.30 -17.22
N TYR A 461 -0.23 6.63 -17.85
CA TYR A 461 -0.75 5.78 -18.93
C TYR A 461 0.10 5.88 -20.20
N GLY A 462 0.86 6.97 -20.36
CA GLY A 462 1.94 7.07 -21.34
C GLY A 462 3.00 5.99 -21.17
N SER A 463 3.42 5.72 -19.93
CA SER A 463 4.45 4.72 -19.61
C SER A 463 4.02 3.29 -19.97
N TYR A 464 2.70 3.01 -20.05
CA TYR A 464 2.18 1.68 -20.41
C TYR A 464 2.32 1.32 -21.90
N GLY A 465 2.69 2.28 -22.77
CA GLY A 465 3.03 2.05 -24.18
C GLY A 465 1.87 1.64 -25.12
N VAL A 466 0.72 1.20 -24.60
CA VAL A 466 -0.45 0.80 -25.42
C VAL A 466 -1.18 2.00 -26.02
N CYS A 467 -1.16 3.15 -25.36
CA CYS A 467 -1.69 4.42 -25.87
C CYS A 467 -3.20 4.39 -26.25
N ASP A 468 -4.01 3.54 -25.61
CA ASP A 468 -5.45 3.42 -25.91
C ASP A 468 -6.26 4.62 -25.40
N LYS A 469 -6.47 5.60 -26.30
CA LYS A 469 -7.28 6.79 -26.03
C LYS A 469 -8.76 6.51 -25.80
N LYS A 470 -9.31 5.35 -26.22
CA LYS A 470 -10.71 4.99 -25.96
C LYS A 470 -10.89 4.60 -24.50
N TYR A 471 -9.92 3.89 -23.92
CA TYR A 471 -9.89 3.56 -22.49
C TYR A 471 -9.81 4.83 -21.63
N MET A 472 -8.89 5.75 -21.94
CA MET A 472 -8.78 7.01 -21.20
C MET A 472 -10.03 7.89 -21.34
N SER A 473 -10.66 7.92 -22.52
CA SER A 473 -11.94 8.61 -22.72
C SER A 473 -13.07 7.96 -21.91
N PHE A 474 -13.15 6.63 -21.91
CA PHE A 474 -14.10 5.89 -21.08
C PHE A 474 -13.95 6.22 -19.59
N LEU A 475 -12.73 6.25 -19.04
CA LEU A 475 -12.51 6.61 -17.63
C LEU A 475 -12.95 8.04 -17.31
N ARG A 476 -12.62 9.01 -18.18
CA ARG A 476 -13.06 10.41 -18.08
C ARG A 476 -14.59 10.50 -18.04
N ASP A 477 -15.26 9.90 -19.03
CA ASP A 477 -16.70 10.05 -19.24
C ASP A 477 -17.50 9.26 -18.19
N LEU A 478 -17.01 8.08 -17.78
CA LEU A 478 -17.51 7.34 -16.64
C LEU A 478 -17.36 8.13 -15.33
N THR A 479 -16.26 8.86 -15.15
CA THR A 479 -16.08 9.70 -13.96
C THR A 479 -17.09 10.86 -13.95
N ARG A 480 -17.16 11.62 -15.06
CA ARG A 480 -18.12 12.72 -15.26
C ARG A 480 -19.57 12.29 -15.04
N LYS A 481 -19.98 11.12 -15.55
CA LYS A 481 -21.31 10.50 -15.33
C LYS A 481 -21.75 10.45 -13.86
N TYR A 482 -20.83 10.30 -12.91
CA TYR A 482 -21.14 10.36 -11.48
C TYR A 482 -20.92 11.75 -10.85
N VAL A 483 -19.85 12.45 -11.21
CA VAL A 483 -19.40 13.65 -10.49
C VAL A 483 -19.85 14.98 -11.12
N GLY A 484 -20.21 15.00 -12.40
CA GLY A 484 -20.54 16.17 -13.22
C GLY A 484 -19.30 16.93 -13.71
N ASP A 485 -19.42 17.62 -14.86
CA ASP A 485 -18.28 18.13 -15.65
C ASP A 485 -17.46 19.24 -14.96
N ASP A 486 -18.06 20.05 -14.10
CA ASP A 486 -17.41 21.10 -13.28
C ASP A 486 -16.46 20.56 -12.16
N VAL A 487 -16.08 19.27 -12.21
CA VAL A 487 -15.02 18.71 -11.35
C VAL A 487 -13.73 18.64 -12.15
N LEU A 488 -12.68 19.32 -11.68
CA LEU A 488 -11.39 19.28 -12.36
C LEU A 488 -10.77 17.87 -12.30
N LEU A 489 -10.75 17.23 -13.47
CA LEU A 489 -10.04 15.97 -13.71
C LEU A 489 -8.62 16.28 -14.22
N PHE A 490 -7.65 15.43 -13.89
CA PHE A 490 -6.29 15.52 -14.43
C PHE A 490 -5.67 14.15 -14.77
N THR A 491 -4.58 14.13 -15.54
CA THR A 491 -3.70 12.97 -15.74
C THR A 491 -2.28 13.32 -15.33
N THR A 492 -1.44 12.30 -15.12
CA THR A 492 -0.03 12.45 -14.74
C THR A 492 0.80 11.45 -15.52
N ASP A 493 1.86 11.94 -16.16
CA ASP A 493 2.81 11.17 -16.95
C ASP A 493 4.19 11.83 -16.85
N GLY A 494 5.27 11.03 -16.87
CA GLY A 494 6.64 11.53 -16.82
C GLY A 494 6.94 12.54 -17.93
N SER A 495 7.83 13.50 -17.65
CA SER A 495 8.04 14.74 -18.42
C SER A 495 8.66 14.61 -19.84
N SER A 496 8.12 13.72 -20.69
CA SER A 496 8.46 13.61 -22.11
C SER A 496 7.24 13.79 -23.02
N GLU A 497 7.46 14.26 -24.25
CA GLU A 497 6.36 14.52 -25.20
C GLU A 497 5.63 13.23 -25.60
N GLU A 498 6.32 12.08 -25.65
CA GLU A 498 5.73 10.79 -26.01
C GLU A 498 4.82 10.26 -24.90
N LEU A 499 5.27 10.33 -23.65
CA LEU A 499 4.50 9.86 -22.48
C LEU A 499 3.24 10.71 -22.31
N VAL A 500 3.36 12.04 -22.21
CA VAL A 500 2.21 12.95 -22.04
C VAL A 500 1.27 12.86 -23.24
N LYS A 501 1.77 12.68 -24.48
CA LYS A 501 0.93 12.44 -25.66
C LYS A 501 0.11 11.16 -25.55
N CYS A 502 0.58 10.11 -24.88
CA CYS A 502 -0.16 8.87 -24.72
C CYS A 502 -1.05 8.82 -23.48
N GLY A 503 -0.67 9.42 -22.35
CA GLY A 503 -1.51 9.42 -21.14
C GLY A 503 -2.58 10.52 -21.03
N SER A 504 -2.38 11.70 -21.65
CA SER A 504 -3.39 12.78 -21.68
C SER A 504 -4.74 12.37 -22.30
N VAL A 505 -5.82 13.09 -21.98
CA VAL A 505 -7.13 12.90 -22.63
C VAL A 505 -7.93 14.21 -22.67
N ASP A 506 -8.69 14.44 -23.74
CA ASP A 506 -9.33 15.73 -24.02
C ASP A 506 -10.28 16.16 -22.89
N GLY A 507 -10.19 17.43 -22.48
CA GLY A 507 -11.00 18.00 -21.40
C GLY A 507 -10.58 17.54 -19.98
N VAL A 508 -9.39 16.97 -19.85
CA VAL A 508 -8.74 16.58 -18.59
C VAL A 508 -7.37 17.27 -18.57
N LEU A 509 -6.96 17.85 -17.43
CA LEU A 509 -5.71 18.60 -17.32
C LEU A 509 -4.49 17.66 -17.38
N PRO A 510 -3.60 17.72 -18.39
CA PRO A 510 -2.33 17.02 -18.32
C PRO A 510 -1.41 17.71 -17.31
N THR A 511 -0.88 16.92 -16.38
CA THR A 511 0.20 17.29 -15.45
C THR A 511 1.41 16.42 -15.73
N VAL A 512 2.58 16.81 -15.23
CA VAL A 512 3.81 16.02 -15.35
C VAL A 512 4.30 15.55 -13.98
N ASP A 513 5.16 14.55 -13.95
CA ASP A 513 6.01 14.25 -12.81
C ASP A 513 7.50 14.30 -13.19
N PHE A 514 8.35 14.56 -12.18
CA PHE A 514 9.81 14.57 -12.29
C PHE A 514 10.48 14.76 -10.91
N GLY A 515 11.69 14.20 -10.75
CA GLY A 515 12.48 14.32 -9.52
C GLY A 515 13.27 15.63 -9.37
N PRO A 516 14.00 15.80 -8.24
CA PRO A 516 14.94 16.90 -8.03
C PRO A 516 16.09 16.92 -9.05
N SER A 517 16.51 18.13 -9.44
CA SER A 517 17.77 18.37 -10.15
C SER A 517 18.49 19.57 -9.56
N ASP A 518 19.82 19.59 -9.72
CA ASP A 518 20.67 20.73 -9.38
C ASP A 518 20.73 21.77 -10.51
N GLU A 519 20.28 21.41 -11.72
CA GLU A 519 20.22 22.25 -12.93
C GLU A 519 18.80 22.82 -13.08
N ILE A 520 18.63 24.14 -12.92
CA ILE A 520 17.30 24.79 -12.89
C ILE A 520 16.60 24.68 -14.26
N GLU A 521 17.37 24.69 -15.34
CA GLU A 521 16.89 24.55 -16.71
C GLU A 521 16.22 23.19 -16.97
N GLU A 522 16.51 22.15 -16.20
CA GLU A 522 15.81 20.86 -16.31
C GLU A 522 14.39 20.94 -15.71
N ILE A 523 14.22 21.65 -14.59
CA ILE A 523 12.91 21.94 -13.98
C ILE A 523 12.02 22.73 -14.96
N HIS A 524 12.61 23.73 -15.64
CA HIS A 524 11.89 24.51 -16.65
C HIS A 524 11.50 23.67 -17.88
N LYS A 525 12.41 22.86 -18.44
CA LYS A 525 12.12 21.98 -19.58
C LYS A 525 10.99 20.98 -19.29
N ASN A 526 10.92 20.45 -18.08
CA ASN A 526 9.83 19.54 -17.70
C ASN A 526 8.46 20.24 -17.75
N PHE A 527 8.38 21.52 -17.36
CA PHE A 527 7.19 22.33 -17.52
C PHE A 527 6.95 22.83 -18.94
N GLU A 528 7.98 22.99 -19.77
CA GLU A 528 7.81 23.23 -21.23
C GLU A 528 7.08 22.06 -21.91
N ILE A 529 7.33 20.82 -21.48
CA ILE A 529 6.55 19.66 -21.95
C ILE A 529 5.09 19.77 -21.52
N GLN A 530 4.78 20.08 -20.25
CA GLN A 530 3.39 20.30 -19.83
C GLN A 530 2.73 21.43 -20.64
N ARG A 531 3.44 22.52 -20.92
CA ARG A 531 2.98 23.68 -21.72
C ARG A 531 2.61 23.33 -23.16
N LYS A 532 3.20 22.30 -23.78
CA LYS A 532 2.81 21.83 -25.13
C LYS A 532 1.38 21.28 -25.16
N PHE A 533 0.94 20.62 -24.09
CA PHE A 533 -0.39 20.00 -23.99
C PHE A 533 -1.41 20.86 -23.21
N ALA A 534 -0.94 21.77 -22.35
CA ALA A 534 -1.76 22.71 -21.60
C ALA A 534 -1.09 24.11 -21.54
N PRO A 535 -1.16 24.91 -22.63
CA PRO A 535 -0.48 26.20 -22.72
C PRO A 535 -0.97 27.22 -21.68
N ASN A 536 -2.26 27.17 -21.32
CA ASN A 536 -2.93 28.12 -20.43
C ASN A 536 -3.12 27.60 -18.99
N ALA A 537 -2.79 26.35 -18.67
CA ALA A 537 -3.05 25.82 -17.33
C ALA A 537 -2.05 26.32 -16.27
N PRO A 538 -2.36 26.21 -14.97
CA PRO A 538 -1.33 26.16 -13.93
C PRO A 538 -0.28 25.07 -14.22
N LEU A 539 0.98 25.38 -13.91
CA LEU A 539 2.03 24.38 -13.88
C LEU A 539 1.83 23.45 -12.68
N VAL A 540 2.02 22.14 -12.90
CA VAL A 540 1.83 21.10 -11.87
C VAL A 540 2.89 20.01 -12.03
N ASN A 541 3.70 19.81 -10.99
CA ASN A 541 4.44 18.57 -10.78
C ASN A 541 3.66 17.70 -9.77
N THR A 542 3.02 16.64 -10.24
CA THR A 542 2.19 15.77 -9.39
C THR A 542 3.03 14.82 -8.54
N GLU A 543 4.21 14.41 -8.98
CA GLU A 543 5.09 13.50 -8.22
C GLU A 543 6.53 14.01 -8.23
N TYR A 544 6.84 14.85 -7.25
CA TYR A 544 8.19 15.33 -6.97
C TYR A 544 8.87 14.38 -5.98
N TYR A 545 9.96 13.72 -6.39
CA TYR A 545 10.54 12.58 -5.68
C TYR A 545 11.71 12.96 -4.72
N PRO A 546 11.50 13.30 -3.42
CA PRO A 546 12.59 13.65 -2.48
C PRO A 546 13.43 12.45 -2.04
N GLY A 547 13.00 11.24 -2.38
CA GLY A 547 13.55 9.96 -1.94
C GLY A 547 13.16 8.86 -2.93
N TRP A 548 13.33 7.59 -2.57
CA TRP A 548 12.93 6.47 -3.42
C TRP A 548 12.62 5.21 -2.61
N PHE A 549 11.85 4.30 -3.20
CA PHE A 549 11.58 2.97 -2.63
C PHE A 549 12.81 2.06 -2.66
N VAL A 550 12.69 0.89 -2.02
CA VAL A 550 13.78 -0.07 -1.81
C VAL A 550 13.30 -1.49 -2.08
N LEU A 551 14.13 -2.30 -2.74
CA LEU A 551 13.87 -3.71 -3.05
C LEU A 551 14.61 -4.66 -2.09
N TRP A 552 14.07 -5.85 -1.87
CA TRP A 552 14.79 -6.90 -1.15
C TRP A 552 16.08 -7.29 -1.90
N GLY A 553 17.17 -7.48 -1.17
CA GLY A 553 18.51 -7.71 -1.71
C GLY A 553 19.29 -6.45 -2.12
N GLN A 554 18.64 -5.27 -2.19
CA GLN A 554 19.29 -4.02 -2.60
C GLN A 554 20.34 -3.55 -1.58
N LYS A 555 21.60 -3.43 -2.01
CA LYS A 555 22.74 -3.09 -1.12
C LYS A 555 23.15 -1.62 -1.12
N THR A 556 22.72 -0.84 -2.12
CA THR A 556 23.03 0.59 -2.26
C THR A 556 21.83 1.36 -2.79
N GLN A 557 21.69 2.61 -2.38
CA GLN A 557 20.72 3.55 -2.93
C GLN A 557 21.43 4.89 -3.18
N SER A 558 21.10 5.53 -4.30
CA SER A 558 21.50 6.91 -4.60
C SER A 558 20.23 7.76 -4.51
N LEU A 559 20.30 8.85 -3.76
CA LEU A 559 19.19 9.74 -3.47
C LEU A 559 19.60 11.20 -3.76
N PRO A 560 18.66 12.07 -4.14
CA PRO A 560 18.94 13.50 -4.26
C PRO A 560 19.37 14.08 -2.92
N SER A 561 20.24 15.09 -2.92
CA SER A 561 20.57 15.80 -1.68
C SER A 561 19.39 16.66 -1.22
N ILE A 562 19.31 16.98 0.07
CA ILE A 562 18.28 17.90 0.58
C ILE A 562 18.45 19.30 -0.03
N GLN A 563 19.68 19.70 -0.38
CA GLN A 563 19.96 20.94 -1.12
C GLN A 563 19.45 20.87 -2.57
N THR A 564 19.66 19.75 -3.29
CA THR A 564 19.11 19.49 -4.63
C THR A 564 17.58 19.55 -4.61
N THR A 565 16.98 18.96 -3.58
CA THR A 565 15.52 18.97 -3.35
C THR A 565 15.02 20.39 -3.11
N ILE A 566 15.68 21.18 -2.26
CA ILE A 566 15.28 22.58 -2.00
C ILE A 566 15.52 23.50 -3.21
N LYS A 567 16.55 23.26 -4.03
CA LYS A 567 16.74 23.96 -5.32
C LYS A 567 15.58 23.72 -6.28
N GLY A 568 15.18 22.46 -6.48
CA GLY A 568 14.04 22.13 -7.34
C GLY A 568 12.73 22.71 -6.81
N MET A 569 12.50 22.66 -5.49
CA MET A 569 11.37 23.35 -4.84
C MET A 569 11.38 24.86 -5.11
N GLN A 570 12.54 25.52 -5.01
CA GLN A 570 12.68 26.96 -5.28
C GLN A 570 12.37 27.28 -6.75
N ALA A 571 12.93 26.54 -7.71
CA ALA A 571 12.65 26.73 -9.14
C ALA A 571 11.16 26.52 -9.48
N MET A 572 10.52 25.50 -8.90
CA MET A 572 9.07 25.32 -9.00
C MET A 572 8.29 26.45 -8.30
N TYR A 573 8.81 26.97 -7.18
CA TYR A 573 8.20 28.09 -6.46
C TYR A 573 8.20 29.38 -7.29
N ASP A 574 9.33 29.75 -7.85
CA ASP A 574 9.50 30.98 -8.64
C ASP A 574 8.78 30.88 -10.00
N SER A 575 8.63 29.67 -10.55
CA SER A 575 7.82 29.38 -11.75
C SER A 575 6.31 29.49 -11.53
N GLY A 576 5.83 29.78 -10.33
CA GLY A 576 4.39 29.78 -9.99
C GLY A 576 3.73 28.40 -9.99
N ALA A 577 4.50 27.31 -10.08
CA ALA A 577 3.99 25.95 -10.18
C ALA A 577 3.40 25.42 -8.85
N ASN A 578 2.50 24.46 -8.98
CA ASN A 578 2.01 23.64 -7.88
C ASN A 578 2.84 22.37 -7.85
N PHE A 579 3.14 21.84 -6.66
CA PHE A 579 3.92 20.61 -6.57
C PHE A 579 3.53 19.74 -5.38
N ASN A 580 3.71 18.44 -5.55
CA ASN A 580 3.36 17.41 -4.57
C ASN A 580 4.53 16.44 -4.34
N PHE A 581 4.96 16.28 -3.09
CA PHE A 581 6.06 15.37 -2.73
C PHE A 581 5.58 13.92 -2.77
N TYR A 582 6.16 13.08 -3.63
CA TYR A 582 5.97 11.63 -3.63
C TYR A 582 7.24 10.95 -3.11
N MET A 583 7.37 10.60 -1.83
CA MET A 583 6.40 10.69 -0.71
C MET A 583 6.71 11.85 0.26
N ILE A 584 5.69 12.36 0.98
CA ILE A 584 5.93 13.15 2.20
C ILE A 584 6.03 12.26 3.44
N HIS A 585 5.24 11.19 3.46
CA HIS A 585 5.24 10.13 4.46
C HIS A 585 4.76 8.85 3.78
N GLY A 586 5.64 7.86 3.63
CA GLY A 586 5.29 6.63 2.93
C GLY A 586 4.59 5.58 3.81
N GLY A 587 5.09 5.34 5.03
CA GLY A 587 4.51 4.37 5.98
C GLY A 587 5.04 2.94 5.80
N THR A 588 4.17 1.93 5.91
CA THR A 588 4.54 0.50 5.84
C THR A 588 3.64 -0.29 4.88
N ASN A 589 4.24 -1.16 4.07
CA ASN A 589 3.55 -2.20 3.29
C ASN A 589 3.10 -3.38 4.20
N PHE A 590 2.18 -3.12 5.13
CA PHE A 590 1.72 -4.14 6.08
C PHE A 590 1.20 -5.42 5.40
N GLY A 591 1.45 -6.57 6.00
CA GLY A 591 0.95 -7.86 5.54
C GLY A 591 1.58 -8.33 4.22
N PHE A 592 0.81 -8.29 3.13
CA PHE A 592 1.20 -8.81 1.81
C PHE A 592 0.98 -7.78 0.69
N TRP A 593 0.86 -6.50 1.04
CA TRP A 593 0.45 -5.45 0.10
C TRP A 593 1.60 -4.78 -0.67
N ASN A 594 2.84 -5.21 -0.47
CA ASN A 594 3.97 -4.76 -1.26
C ASN A 594 3.79 -5.16 -2.74
N GLY A 595 4.17 -4.26 -3.66
CA GLY A 595 4.39 -4.61 -5.06
C GLY A 595 5.73 -5.34 -5.27
N ALA A 596 6.03 -5.64 -6.52
CA ALA A 596 7.32 -6.16 -6.95
C ALA A 596 7.80 -5.49 -8.25
N GLU A 597 9.11 -5.45 -8.43
CA GLU A 597 9.76 -5.26 -9.72
C GLU A 597 10.12 -6.63 -10.31
N VAL A 598 10.51 -6.67 -11.59
CA VAL A 598 10.82 -7.92 -12.33
C VAL A 598 11.87 -8.80 -11.63
N ASP A 599 12.84 -8.18 -10.95
CA ASP A 599 13.96 -8.85 -10.29
C ASP A 599 13.79 -9.05 -8.78
N ALA A 600 12.95 -8.26 -8.10
CA ALA A 600 12.78 -8.37 -6.65
C ALA A 600 11.49 -7.70 -6.12
N PRO A 601 10.88 -8.26 -5.05
CA PRO A 601 9.81 -7.59 -4.31
C PRO A 601 10.29 -6.31 -3.60
N VAL A 602 9.38 -5.35 -3.45
CA VAL A 602 9.57 -4.15 -2.61
C VAL A 602 9.59 -4.56 -1.14
N ILE A 603 10.40 -3.87 -0.32
CA ILE A 603 10.49 -4.17 1.12
C ILE A 603 9.21 -3.84 1.90
N THR A 604 9.10 -4.37 3.12
CA THR A 604 7.95 -4.14 4.00
C THR A 604 7.88 -2.68 4.47
N SER A 605 9.03 -2.06 4.77
CA SER A 605 9.10 -0.62 5.03
C SER A 605 8.78 0.16 3.76
N TYR A 606 7.98 1.21 3.89
CA TYR A 606 7.83 2.21 2.84
C TYR A 606 8.24 3.58 3.38
N ASP A 607 9.30 3.62 4.20
CA ASP A 607 9.92 4.85 4.71
C ASP A 607 10.27 5.83 3.57
N TYR A 608 10.72 5.29 2.43
CA TYR A 608 11.04 6.02 1.19
C TYR A 608 12.20 7.02 1.32
N SER A 609 12.86 7.11 2.47
CA SER A 609 13.66 8.29 2.88
C SER A 609 12.85 9.60 2.82
N ALA A 610 11.54 9.51 3.08
CA ALA A 610 10.64 10.65 3.06
C ALA A 610 10.94 11.65 4.20
N PRO A 611 10.53 12.93 4.09
CA PRO A 611 10.71 13.90 5.16
C PRO A 611 10.06 13.49 6.50
N ILE A 612 8.99 12.71 6.48
CA ILE A 612 8.38 12.08 7.65
C ILE A 612 8.58 10.55 7.53
N SER A 613 9.34 9.96 8.45
CA SER A 613 9.77 8.55 8.40
C SER A 613 8.61 7.54 8.46
N GLU A 614 8.89 6.24 8.26
CA GLU A 614 7.93 5.14 8.44
C GLU A 614 7.15 5.22 9.76
N ALA A 615 7.82 5.50 10.88
CA ALA A 615 7.18 5.64 12.19
C ALA A 615 6.60 7.05 12.46
N GLY A 616 6.57 7.91 11.45
CA GLY A 616 6.02 9.26 11.51
C GLY A 616 6.88 10.27 12.29
N ASP A 617 8.20 10.07 12.28
CA ASP A 617 9.15 10.93 12.98
C ASP A 617 9.71 12.03 12.08
N ILE A 618 10.00 13.17 12.70
CA ILE A 618 10.55 14.36 12.05
C ILE A 618 12.03 14.15 11.71
N THR A 619 12.35 14.13 10.41
CA THR A 619 13.73 14.00 9.90
C THR A 619 14.41 15.37 9.67
N GLN A 620 15.73 15.37 9.43
CA GLN A 620 16.44 16.58 9.00
C GLN A 620 15.90 17.13 7.67
N ALA A 621 15.40 16.28 6.76
CA ALA A 621 14.81 16.73 5.51
C ALA A 621 13.54 17.56 5.76
N TYR A 622 12.68 17.12 6.68
CA TYR A 622 11.52 17.91 7.12
C TYR A 622 11.94 19.25 7.73
N LEU A 623 12.98 19.27 8.57
CA LEU A 623 13.44 20.51 9.22
C LEU A 623 13.96 21.54 8.20
N GLU A 624 14.75 21.13 7.21
CA GLU A 624 15.22 22.03 6.15
C GLU A 624 14.10 22.47 5.20
N ILE A 625 13.16 21.58 4.83
CA ILE A 625 11.97 21.96 4.05
C ILE A 625 11.11 22.97 4.83
N ARG A 626 10.87 22.75 6.13
CA ARG A 626 10.09 23.66 6.99
C ARG A 626 10.76 25.03 7.13
N LYS A 627 12.09 25.05 7.22
CA LYS A 627 12.93 26.25 7.25
C LYS A 627 12.86 27.01 5.92
N TRP A 628 12.85 26.32 4.79
CA TRP A 628 12.62 26.93 3.48
C TRP A 628 11.21 27.54 3.38
N ILE A 629 10.15 26.80 3.73
CA ILE A 629 8.76 27.33 3.72
C ILE A 629 8.62 28.54 4.64
N LYS A 630 9.26 28.54 5.82
CA LYS A 630 9.28 29.70 6.73
C LYS A 630 9.98 30.94 6.15
N GLY A 631 10.82 30.77 5.13
CA GLY A 631 11.48 31.87 4.41
C GLY A 631 10.64 32.52 3.31
N LEU A 632 9.55 31.87 2.88
CA LEU A 632 8.66 32.38 1.83
C LEU A 632 7.79 33.52 2.38
N LYS A 633 7.83 34.68 1.72
CA LYS A 633 7.13 35.91 2.18
C LYS A 633 5.66 35.98 1.77
N ASP A 634 5.32 35.31 0.67
CA ASP A 634 4.04 35.33 -0.02
C ASP A 634 3.25 34.02 0.15
N TRP A 635 3.82 33.01 0.80
CA TRP A 635 3.18 31.71 1.00
C TRP A 635 2.06 31.80 2.06
N PRO A 636 0.77 31.57 1.70
CA PRO A 636 -0.36 31.83 2.59
C PRO A 636 -0.58 30.76 3.68
N SER A 637 0.25 29.72 3.76
CA SER A 637 0.12 28.63 4.72
C SER A 637 1.40 28.44 5.54
N PRO A 638 1.71 29.38 6.46
CA PRO A 638 2.92 29.30 7.27
C PRO A 638 2.99 27.99 8.08
N PRO A 639 4.20 27.49 8.39
CA PRO A 639 4.38 26.30 9.22
C PRO A 639 3.83 26.49 10.63
N LEU A 640 3.07 25.52 11.13
CA LEU A 640 2.57 25.49 12.51
C LEU A 640 3.57 24.81 13.45
N ASP A 641 3.31 24.84 14.75
CA ASP A 641 4.08 24.06 15.72
C ASP A 641 4.01 22.56 15.40
N VAL A 642 5.15 21.88 15.55
CA VAL A 642 5.31 20.51 15.07
C VAL A 642 4.94 19.52 16.18
N PRO A 643 4.01 18.58 15.95
CA PRO A 643 3.70 17.54 16.93
C PRO A 643 4.92 16.69 17.25
N GLU A 644 5.04 16.26 18.50
CA GLU A 644 6.14 15.42 18.96
C GLU A 644 6.22 14.10 18.17
N ASN A 645 7.44 13.53 18.11
CA ASN A 645 7.64 12.17 17.62
C ASN A 645 6.89 11.18 18.51
N THR A 646 6.34 10.10 17.94
CA THR A 646 5.67 9.10 18.78
C THR A 646 6.69 8.43 19.69
N GLN A 647 6.32 8.20 20.95
CA GLN A 647 7.19 7.50 21.90
C GLN A 647 7.58 6.14 21.32
N LYS A 648 8.88 5.83 21.39
CA LYS A 648 9.45 4.54 21.03
C LYS A 648 9.79 3.74 22.29
N SER A 649 9.84 2.41 22.21
CA SER A 649 10.27 1.58 23.35
C SER A 649 10.89 0.26 22.92
N ALA A 650 12.09 -0.02 23.41
CA ALA A 650 12.68 -1.34 23.35
C ALA A 650 12.06 -2.23 24.44
N TYR A 651 11.26 -3.21 24.03
CA TYR A 651 10.71 -4.22 24.95
C TYR A 651 11.65 -5.41 25.17
N GLY A 652 12.80 -5.43 24.47
CA GLY A 652 13.89 -6.38 24.68
C GLY A 652 13.65 -7.74 24.03
N LYS A 653 14.46 -8.73 24.43
CA LYS A 653 14.46 -10.07 23.84
C LYS A 653 13.25 -10.90 24.22
N VAL A 654 12.70 -11.56 23.21
CA VAL A 654 11.57 -12.49 23.29
C VAL A 654 12.06 -13.86 22.88
N ASN A 655 11.90 -14.84 23.77
CA ASN A 655 12.24 -16.22 23.46
C ASN A 655 11.17 -16.84 22.56
N MET A 656 11.59 -17.27 21.38
CA MET A 656 10.76 -17.77 20.29
C MET A 656 10.89 -19.28 20.21
N LYS A 657 9.84 -20.00 20.63
CA LYS A 657 9.78 -21.46 20.58
C LYS A 657 9.18 -21.91 19.25
N ARG A 658 9.82 -22.86 18.56
CA ARG A 658 9.24 -23.54 17.39
C ARG A 658 8.03 -24.35 17.87
N VAL A 659 6.86 -24.14 17.26
CA VAL A 659 5.61 -24.81 17.67
C VAL A 659 5.13 -25.84 16.66
N HIS A 660 5.39 -25.61 15.36
CA HIS A 660 4.98 -26.46 14.24
C HIS A 660 5.98 -26.42 13.09
N SER A 661 6.04 -27.50 12.29
CA SER A 661 6.72 -27.45 10.99
C SER A 661 5.87 -26.70 9.95
N VAL A 662 6.51 -26.14 8.93
CA VAL A 662 5.87 -25.44 7.81
C VAL A 662 4.87 -26.36 7.10
N SER A 663 5.20 -27.65 6.96
CA SER A 663 4.33 -28.66 6.33
C SER A 663 3.08 -29.02 7.14
N GLU A 664 3.03 -28.72 8.44
CA GLU A 664 1.80 -28.92 9.24
C GLU A 664 0.82 -27.73 9.17
N ILE A 665 1.24 -26.55 8.68
CA ILE A 665 0.46 -25.30 8.70
C ILE A 665 -1.00 -25.49 8.25
N PRO A 666 -1.34 -26.21 7.16
CA PRO A 666 -2.73 -26.41 6.75
C PRO A 666 -3.62 -27.04 7.84
N GLN A 667 -3.07 -27.96 8.64
CA GLN A 667 -3.78 -28.71 9.68
C GLN A 667 -4.17 -27.85 10.90
N TYR A 668 -3.52 -26.70 11.07
CA TYR A 668 -3.80 -25.75 12.15
C TYR A 668 -4.51 -24.49 11.68
N HIS A 669 -4.42 -24.14 10.40
CA HIS A 669 -4.97 -22.91 9.83
C HIS A 669 -6.36 -23.13 9.20
N ASN A 670 -6.60 -24.28 8.58
CA ASN A 670 -7.78 -24.50 7.74
C ASN A 670 -8.89 -25.27 8.48
N GLU A 671 -10.14 -24.85 8.29
CA GLU A 671 -11.31 -25.63 8.71
C GLU A 671 -11.68 -26.67 7.63
N PRO A 672 -12.35 -27.78 7.97
CA PRO A 672 -12.75 -28.79 6.99
C PRO A 672 -13.54 -28.21 5.81
N GLY A 673 -13.16 -28.59 4.59
CA GLY A 673 -13.76 -28.09 3.34
C GLY A 673 -13.15 -26.79 2.78
N GLN A 674 -12.08 -26.25 3.39
CA GLN A 674 -11.35 -25.08 2.85
C GLN A 674 -10.20 -25.44 1.88
N CYS A 675 -10.03 -26.72 1.55
CA CYS A 675 -9.05 -27.20 0.58
C CYS A 675 -9.76 -27.70 -0.68
N VAL A 676 -9.21 -27.39 -1.85
CA VAL A 676 -9.66 -27.87 -3.17
C VAL A 676 -8.88 -29.13 -3.54
N THR A 677 -9.52 -30.07 -4.23
CA THR A 677 -8.84 -31.22 -4.85
C THR A 677 -9.04 -31.20 -6.35
N SER A 678 -7.96 -31.32 -7.12
CA SER A 678 -7.99 -31.40 -8.59
C SER A 678 -6.84 -32.24 -9.13
N ASP A 679 -6.98 -32.76 -10.35
CA ASP A 679 -5.96 -33.60 -10.99
C ASP A 679 -4.63 -32.85 -11.17
N GLN A 680 -4.70 -31.62 -11.68
CA GLN A 680 -3.59 -30.69 -11.84
C GLN A 680 -3.65 -29.59 -10.75
N PRO A 681 -2.53 -28.94 -10.41
CA PRO A 681 -2.52 -27.80 -9.50
C PRO A 681 -3.21 -26.56 -10.12
N GLN A 682 -3.55 -25.61 -9.27
CA GLN A 682 -4.28 -24.38 -9.61
C GLN A 682 -3.54 -23.14 -9.13
N THR A 683 -3.66 -22.03 -9.85
CA THR A 683 -3.08 -20.76 -9.42
C THR A 683 -3.81 -20.19 -8.21
N PHE A 684 -3.16 -19.30 -7.46
CA PHE A 684 -3.70 -18.63 -6.27
C PHE A 684 -5.07 -17.98 -6.53
N GLU A 685 -5.28 -17.43 -7.73
CA GLU A 685 -6.51 -16.73 -8.09
C GLU A 685 -7.67 -17.68 -8.41
N LYS A 686 -7.38 -18.92 -8.83
CA LYS A 686 -8.38 -20.00 -9.00
C LYS A 686 -8.81 -20.63 -7.68
N LEU A 687 -8.00 -20.45 -6.63
CA LEU A 687 -8.25 -20.95 -5.27
C LEU A 687 -8.89 -19.90 -4.35
N ASP A 688 -9.31 -18.75 -4.89
CA ASP A 688 -9.79 -17.57 -4.14
C ASP A 688 -8.83 -17.14 -3.00
N HIS A 689 -7.51 -17.32 -3.20
CA HIS A 689 -6.49 -17.05 -2.19
C HIS A 689 -5.26 -16.32 -2.76
N SER A 690 -5.49 -15.11 -3.26
CA SER A 690 -4.53 -14.37 -4.08
C SER A 690 -3.29 -13.82 -3.37
N LEU A 691 -3.21 -13.83 -2.04
CA LEU A 691 -2.15 -13.17 -1.25
C LEU A 691 -1.47 -14.15 -0.28
N GLY A 692 -0.21 -13.89 0.07
CA GLY A 692 0.53 -14.68 1.06
C GLY A 692 0.93 -16.06 0.55
N LEU A 693 0.27 -17.10 1.06
CA LEU A 693 0.75 -18.48 1.05
C LEU A 693 -0.32 -19.49 0.61
N VAL A 694 0.03 -20.44 -0.25
CA VAL A 694 -0.82 -21.59 -0.60
C VAL A 694 -0.02 -22.88 -0.50
N SER A 695 -0.59 -23.88 0.17
CA SER A 695 -0.07 -25.25 0.24
C SER A 695 -0.64 -26.12 -0.88
N TYR A 696 0.20 -26.99 -1.44
CA TYR A 696 -0.13 -28.00 -2.44
C TYR A 696 0.42 -29.35 -1.94
N LEU A 697 -0.41 -30.37 -1.95
CA LEU A 697 -0.11 -31.68 -1.37
C LEU A 697 -0.50 -32.78 -2.36
N ALA A 698 0.44 -33.69 -2.65
CA ALA A 698 0.23 -34.88 -3.46
C ALA A 698 1.05 -36.05 -2.91
N ASN A 699 0.70 -37.27 -3.31
CA ASN A 699 1.53 -38.45 -3.09
C ASN A 699 2.27 -38.79 -4.39
N ILE A 700 3.55 -39.15 -4.29
CA ILE A 700 4.41 -39.52 -5.44
C ILE A 700 4.84 -40.98 -5.36
N PRO A 701 5.00 -41.71 -6.49
CA PRO A 701 5.39 -43.11 -6.46
C PRO A 701 6.90 -43.30 -6.19
N SER A 702 7.73 -42.31 -6.51
CA SER A 702 9.20 -42.42 -6.45
C SER A 702 9.88 -41.08 -6.29
N CYS A 703 11.10 -41.10 -5.74
CA CYS A 703 12.01 -39.95 -5.63
C CYS A 703 12.79 -39.68 -6.92
N GLY A 704 13.53 -38.57 -6.95
CA GLY A 704 14.37 -38.14 -8.08
C GLY A 704 14.25 -36.65 -8.36
N THR A 705 14.35 -36.23 -9.62
CA THR A 705 14.31 -34.80 -9.96
C THR A 705 12.87 -34.29 -10.03
N LEU A 706 12.50 -33.42 -9.09
CA LEU A 706 11.28 -32.60 -9.09
C LEU A 706 11.48 -31.38 -10.01
N GLU A 707 10.52 -31.06 -10.86
CA GLU A 707 10.57 -29.93 -11.81
C GLU A 707 9.23 -29.19 -11.90
N ILE A 708 9.28 -27.85 -12.00
CA ILE A 708 8.10 -27.00 -12.24
C ILE A 708 8.46 -25.88 -13.26
N ASP A 709 7.95 -25.97 -14.49
CA ASP A 709 8.24 -25.02 -15.58
C ASP A 709 7.87 -23.57 -15.21
N LYS A 710 6.70 -23.38 -14.58
CA LYS A 710 6.15 -22.06 -14.27
C LYS A 710 5.45 -22.05 -12.91
N PHE A 711 5.87 -21.14 -12.05
CA PHE A 711 5.27 -20.86 -10.74
C PHE A 711 5.53 -19.40 -10.35
N GLY A 712 4.74 -18.89 -9.39
CA GLY A 712 4.83 -17.54 -8.84
C GLY A 712 4.77 -17.58 -7.30
N ASP A 713 5.85 -17.37 -6.55
CA ASP A 713 7.21 -17.00 -6.99
C ASP A 713 8.31 -17.84 -6.33
N PHE A 714 8.09 -18.30 -5.10
CA PHE A 714 8.99 -19.16 -4.32
C PHE A 714 8.24 -20.42 -3.91
N VAL A 715 8.82 -21.60 -4.08
CA VAL A 715 8.24 -22.89 -3.67
C VAL A 715 9.17 -23.59 -2.68
N TYR A 716 8.75 -23.70 -1.44
CA TYR A 716 9.43 -24.45 -0.38
C TYR A 716 9.00 -25.91 -0.48
N VAL A 717 9.94 -26.78 -0.85
CA VAL A 717 9.71 -28.19 -1.15
C VAL A 717 9.97 -29.04 0.10
N TYR A 718 8.99 -29.88 0.46
CA TYR A 718 9.11 -30.85 1.54
C TYR A 718 8.68 -32.24 1.05
N LEU A 719 9.41 -33.26 1.48
CA LEU A 719 9.08 -34.67 1.28
C LEU A 719 8.97 -35.34 2.65
N ASN A 720 7.85 -36.01 2.92
CA ASN A 720 7.63 -36.74 4.19
C ASN A 720 7.90 -35.85 5.44
N HIS A 721 7.46 -34.59 5.36
CA HIS A 721 7.70 -33.47 6.28
C HIS A 721 9.11 -32.87 6.34
N GLU A 722 10.13 -33.51 5.78
CA GLU A 722 11.51 -32.98 5.74
C GLU A 722 11.68 -31.99 4.58
N PHE A 723 12.38 -30.87 4.83
CA PHE A 723 12.67 -29.83 3.85
C PHE A 723 13.75 -30.28 2.85
N MET A 724 13.44 -30.21 1.56
CA MET A 724 14.34 -30.57 0.46
C MET A 724 15.07 -29.35 -0.12
N GLY A 725 14.43 -28.17 -0.10
CA GLY A 725 14.98 -26.91 -0.61
C GLY A 725 13.93 -25.99 -1.23
N THR A 726 14.38 -24.96 -1.94
CA THR A 726 13.51 -23.90 -2.48
C THR A 726 13.67 -23.76 -4.00
N LEU A 727 12.55 -23.82 -4.74
CA LEU A 727 12.48 -23.39 -6.13
C LEU A 727 12.18 -21.88 -6.19
N ILE A 728 12.84 -21.16 -7.10
CA ILE A 728 12.81 -19.70 -7.21
C ILE A 728 12.54 -19.32 -8.66
N ARG A 729 11.46 -18.58 -8.92
CA ARG A 729 11.10 -18.12 -10.28
C ARG A 729 12.17 -17.16 -10.82
N ASN A 730 12.34 -16.04 -10.13
CA ASN A 730 13.44 -15.09 -10.29
C ASN A 730 13.68 -14.37 -8.96
N PHE A 731 14.94 -14.13 -8.63
CA PHE A 731 15.36 -13.15 -7.63
C PHE A 731 16.76 -12.64 -7.97
N GLY A 732 16.85 -11.42 -8.51
CA GLY A 732 18.06 -10.75 -8.97
C GLY A 732 18.75 -11.45 -10.15
N LYS A 733 19.44 -12.56 -9.88
CA LYS A 733 20.10 -13.43 -10.87
C LYS A 733 19.90 -14.92 -10.59
N THR A 734 19.13 -15.25 -9.56
CA THR A 734 18.87 -16.62 -9.12
C THR A 734 17.51 -17.07 -9.63
N SER A 735 17.52 -18.19 -10.36
CA SER A 735 16.32 -18.90 -10.81
C SER A 735 16.60 -20.39 -10.68
N VAL A 736 15.66 -21.14 -10.09
CA VAL A 736 15.80 -22.55 -9.71
C VAL A 736 14.46 -23.22 -9.95
N HIS A 737 14.36 -23.99 -11.04
CA HIS A 737 13.10 -24.62 -11.50
C HIS A 737 13.03 -26.13 -11.24
N ASN A 738 14.12 -26.75 -10.79
CA ASN A 738 14.16 -28.15 -10.41
C ASN A 738 15.02 -28.37 -9.15
N ILE A 739 14.81 -29.51 -8.49
CA ILE A 739 15.58 -29.97 -7.33
C ILE A 739 15.51 -31.50 -7.23
N THR A 740 16.56 -32.15 -6.72
CA THR A 740 16.49 -33.57 -6.37
C THR A 740 15.77 -33.73 -5.04
N ILE A 741 14.74 -34.57 -5.01
CA ILE A 741 14.08 -35.04 -3.78
C ILE A 741 14.48 -36.50 -3.55
N ASP A 742 15.07 -36.78 -2.39
CA ASP A 742 15.61 -38.09 -2.00
C ASP A 742 15.05 -38.52 -0.64
N GLY A 743 15.16 -39.81 -0.30
CA GLY A 743 14.69 -40.33 0.99
C GLY A 743 13.24 -40.85 1.00
N CYS A 744 12.72 -41.27 -0.16
CA CYS A 744 11.39 -41.89 -0.25
C CYS A 744 11.30 -43.22 0.53
N ASN A 745 10.16 -43.40 1.19
CA ASN A 745 9.74 -44.65 1.82
C ASN A 745 9.51 -45.75 0.78
N SER A 746 9.85 -46.99 1.15
CA SER A 746 9.75 -48.19 0.28
C SER A 746 8.38 -48.86 0.26
N ASN A 747 7.35 -48.20 0.78
CA ASN A 747 5.95 -48.61 0.79
C ASN A 747 5.05 -47.70 -0.09
N ASP A 748 5.68 -46.89 -0.94
CA ASP A 748 5.07 -45.88 -1.83
C ASP A 748 4.28 -44.76 -1.11
N ASP A 749 4.33 -44.70 0.23
CA ASP A 749 3.72 -43.64 1.04
C ASP A 749 4.66 -42.43 1.13
N ASN A 750 4.72 -41.67 0.02
CA ASN A 750 5.62 -40.54 -0.15
C ASN A 750 4.84 -39.25 -0.38
N GLN A 751 4.74 -38.43 0.67
CA GLN A 751 3.99 -37.20 0.69
C GLN A 751 4.85 -36.01 0.22
N LEU A 752 4.59 -35.52 -0.98
CA LEU A 752 5.16 -34.30 -1.52
C LEU A 752 4.30 -33.10 -1.09
N PHE A 753 4.86 -32.24 -0.24
CA PHE A 753 4.24 -30.99 0.19
C PHE A 753 5.03 -29.81 -0.39
N LEU A 754 4.33 -28.90 -1.05
CA LEU A 754 4.87 -27.67 -1.61
C LEU A 754 4.15 -26.48 -0.95
N LEU A 755 4.88 -25.63 -0.22
CA LEU A 755 4.37 -24.32 0.17
C LEU A 755 4.83 -23.28 -0.84
N VAL A 756 3.90 -22.60 -1.49
CA VAL A 756 4.21 -21.52 -2.43
C VAL A 756 3.93 -20.17 -1.77
N GLU A 757 4.84 -19.21 -1.95
CA GLU A 757 4.68 -17.82 -1.53
C GLU A 757 4.57 -16.89 -2.75
N ASN A 758 3.51 -16.08 -2.76
CA ASN A 758 3.41 -14.89 -3.59
C ASN A 758 4.26 -13.79 -2.95
N GLN A 759 5.36 -13.36 -3.58
CA GLN A 759 6.21 -12.27 -3.06
C GLN A 759 5.56 -10.88 -3.11
N GLY A 760 4.47 -10.74 -3.86
CA GLY A 760 3.87 -9.49 -4.31
C GLY A 760 3.75 -9.53 -5.83
N ARG A 761 2.62 -9.06 -6.37
CA ARG A 761 2.45 -8.92 -7.82
C ARG A 761 3.18 -7.69 -8.34
N GLN A 762 3.67 -7.78 -9.57
CA GLN A 762 4.40 -6.71 -10.22
C GLN A 762 3.59 -5.40 -10.26
N THR A 763 4.30 -4.28 -10.10
CA THR A 763 3.75 -2.92 -10.11
C THR A 763 3.18 -2.55 -11.48
N PHE A 764 3.89 -2.92 -12.55
CA PHE A 764 3.69 -2.44 -13.91
C PHE A 764 3.05 -3.46 -14.87
N GLU A 765 3.63 -4.66 -15.04
CA GLU A 765 3.08 -5.74 -15.89
C GLU A 765 2.14 -6.66 -15.11
N THR A 766 0.92 -6.18 -14.90
CA THR A 766 -0.07 -6.77 -13.97
C THR A 766 -0.87 -7.97 -14.51
N ILE A 767 -0.89 -8.23 -15.82
CA ILE A 767 -1.80 -9.24 -16.41
C ILE A 767 -1.23 -10.66 -16.45
N ASP A 768 0.07 -10.84 -16.60
CA ASP A 768 0.70 -12.17 -16.71
C ASP A 768 1.27 -12.67 -15.36
N ASP A 769 1.19 -11.88 -14.30
CA ASP A 769 1.76 -12.20 -12.98
C ASP A 769 0.81 -13.05 -12.09
N HIS A 770 0.42 -14.21 -12.64
CA HIS A 770 -0.20 -15.28 -11.88
C HIS A 770 0.73 -15.82 -10.78
N LYS A 771 0.14 -16.22 -9.65
CA LYS A 771 0.86 -16.76 -8.49
C LYS A 771 0.41 -18.19 -8.18
N GLY A 772 1.22 -18.95 -7.45
CA GLY A 772 1.02 -20.39 -7.25
C GLY A 772 1.76 -21.24 -8.27
N ILE A 773 1.33 -22.49 -8.41
CA ILE A 773 1.85 -23.37 -9.46
C ILE A 773 1.02 -23.13 -10.73
N ILE A 774 1.70 -22.79 -11.83
CA ILE A 774 1.08 -22.32 -13.09
C ILE A 774 1.17 -23.41 -14.17
N SER A 775 2.24 -24.23 -14.15
CA SER A 775 2.42 -25.42 -14.99
C SER A 775 2.02 -26.72 -14.29
N GLY A 776 2.15 -27.86 -14.97
CA GLY A 776 2.25 -29.15 -14.28
C GLY A 776 3.53 -29.22 -13.42
N VAL A 777 3.51 -30.11 -12.43
CA VAL A 777 4.67 -30.52 -11.61
C VAL A 777 5.10 -31.89 -12.10
N ARG A 778 6.40 -32.13 -12.26
CA ARG A 778 6.94 -33.44 -12.67
C ARG A 778 7.92 -34.00 -11.65
N VAL A 779 8.00 -35.33 -11.56
CA VAL A 779 9.12 -36.05 -10.94
C VAL A 779 9.68 -37.03 -11.96
N ASN A 780 10.99 -36.96 -12.23
CA ASN A 780 11.67 -37.74 -13.29
C ASN A 780 11.05 -37.59 -14.69
N GLY A 781 10.35 -36.48 -14.95
CA GLY A 781 9.63 -36.22 -16.20
C GLY A 781 8.18 -36.74 -16.25
N GLU A 782 7.73 -37.53 -15.28
CA GLU A 782 6.32 -37.95 -15.15
C GLU A 782 5.52 -36.89 -14.38
N LEU A 783 4.27 -36.63 -14.80
CA LEU A 783 3.40 -35.65 -14.14
C LEU A 783 2.92 -36.16 -12.77
N VAL A 784 2.91 -35.27 -11.77
CA VAL A 784 2.31 -35.55 -10.46
C VAL A 784 0.83 -35.16 -10.51
N HIS A 785 -0.04 -36.13 -10.20
CA HIS A 785 -1.50 -36.03 -10.26
C HIS A 785 -2.16 -36.01 -8.87
N THR A 786 -3.42 -35.57 -8.80
CA THR A 786 -4.27 -35.56 -7.59
C THR A 786 -3.73 -34.68 -6.46
N TRP A 787 -3.88 -33.36 -6.64
CA TRP A 787 -3.44 -32.33 -5.71
C TRP A 787 -4.54 -31.88 -4.74
N GLN A 788 -4.30 -32.01 -3.43
CA GLN A 788 -5.03 -31.28 -2.40
C GLN A 788 -4.35 -29.92 -2.15
N GLN A 789 -5.12 -28.83 -2.18
CA GLN A 789 -4.59 -27.48 -2.23
C GLN A 789 -5.35 -26.56 -1.28
N CYS A 790 -4.64 -25.77 -0.47
CA CYS A 790 -5.26 -24.93 0.55
C CYS A 790 -4.55 -23.59 0.71
N GLY A 791 -5.31 -22.49 0.66
CA GLY A 791 -4.83 -21.14 0.95
C GLY A 791 -4.69 -20.88 2.46
N ILE A 792 -3.52 -20.39 2.88
CA ILE A 792 -3.15 -20.28 4.29
C ILE A 792 -3.55 -18.90 4.85
N LYS A 793 -4.68 -18.87 5.55
CA LYS A 793 -5.18 -17.64 6.17
C LYS A 793 -4.24 -17.18 7.29
N LEU A 794 -3.68 -15.99 7.08
CA LEU A 794 -2.87 -15.21 8.02
C LEU A 794 -3.45 -13.80 8.11
N PRO A 795 -3.52 -13.17 9.29
CA PRO A 795 -3.12 -13.69 10.60
C PRO A 795 -4.04 -14.79 11.13
N LEU A 796 -3.54 -15.59 12.06
CA LEU A 796 -4.32 -16.64 12.71
C LEU A 796 -5.47 -16.08 13.55
N THR A 797 -6.65 -16.70 13.46
CA THR A 797 -7.79 -16.29 14.29
C THR A 797 -7.52 -16.58 15.78
N ALA A 798 -8.22 -15.88 16.67
CA ALA A 798 -8.15 -16.14 18.11
C ALA A 798 -8.54 -17.58 18.50
N LYS A 799 -9.26 -18.35 17.65
CA LYS A 799 -9.50 -19.79 17.82
C LYS A 799 -8.22 -20.60 17.57
N ASN A 800 -7.52 -20.32 16.47
CA ASN A 800 -6.27 -21.01 16.10
C ASN A 800 -5.15 -20.66 17.09
N LEU A 801 -4.99 -19.38 17.47
CA LEU A 801 -4.01 -18.95 18.48
C LEU A 801 -4.24 -19.64 19.84
N LYS A 802 -5.51 -19.82 20.26
CA LYS A 802 -5.85 -20.61 21.47
C LYS A 802 -5.62 -22.11 21.29
N LYS A 803 -5.79 -22.68 20.09
CA LYS A 803 -5.46 -24.08 19.76
C LYS A 803 -3.95 -24.31 19.88
N ILE A 804 -3.13 -23.41 19.32
CA ILE A 804 -1.66 -23.46 19.40
C ILE A 804 -1.20 -23.26 20.84
N LYS A 805 -1.60 -22.16 21.52
CA LYS A 805 -1.15 -21.89 22.89
C LYS A 805 -1.47 -23.07 23.82
N ARG A 806 -2.70 -23.60 23.82
CA ARG A 806 -3.04 -24.79 24.63
C ARG A 806 -2.18 -26.02 24.31
N LYS A 807 -1.78 -26.22 23.05
CA LYS A 807 -0.91 -27.34 22.67
C LYS A 807 0.52 -27.12 23.19
N VAL A 808 1.03 -25.89 23.12
CA VAL A 808 2.34 -25.49 23.66
C VAL A 808 2.38 -25.59 25.19
N ASP A 809 1.37 -25.05 25.88
CA ASP A 809 1.21 -25.10 27.34
C ASP A 809 1.21 -26.58 27.79
N ASN A 810 0.34 -27.42 27.21
CA ASN A 810 0.27 -28.85 27.51
C ASN A 810 1.60 -29.61 27.25
N PHE A 811 2.36 -29.27 26.19
CA PHE A 811 3.65 -29.89 25.92
C PHE A 811 4.71 -29.49 26.96
N CYS A 812 4.72 -28.22 27.37
CA CYS A 812 5.63 -27.73 28.41
C CYS A 812 5.31 -28.33 29.79
N GLU A 813 4.05 -28.64 30.09
CA GLU A 813 3.62 -29.26 31.35
C GLU A 813 3.91 -30.77 31.44
N GLN A 814 3.86 -31.52 30.33
CA GLN A 814 3.87 -32.99 30.38
C GLN A 814 5.24 -33.66 30.33
N GLY A 815 6.31 -32.99 29.91
CA GLY A 815 7.68 -33.53 29.90
C GLY A 815 7.92 -34.78 29.05
N ASN A 816 6.92 -35.25 28.31
CA ASN A 816 6.98 -36.42 27.44
C ASN A 816 7.74 -36.15 26.14
N GLN A 817 8.09 -37.22 25.42
CA GLN A 817 8.85 -37.18 24.16
C GLN A 817 8.41 -36.06 23.23
N PHE A 818 9.35 -35.18 22.87
CA PHE A 818 9.14 -34.14 21.86
C PHE A 818 8.58 -34.77 20.57
N PRO A 819 7.53 -34.19 19.95
CA PRO A 819 7.06 -34.62 18.63
C PRO A 819 8.20 -34.72 17.62
N PHE A 820 8.13 -35.68 16.69
CA PHE A 820 9.20 -35.97 15.71
C PHE A 820 9.72 -34.71 14.97
N PHE A 821 8.85 -33.77 14.62
CA PHE A 821 9.25 -32.52 13.96
C PHE A 821 10.12 -31.60 14.84
N LEU A 822 10.04 -31.69 16.18
CA LEU A 822 10.95 -31.03 17.13
C LEU A 822 12.21 -31.86 17.46
N GLN A 823 12.36 -33.03 16.81
CA GLN A 823 13.61 -33.81 16.77
C GLN A 823 14.36 -33.63 15.44
N SER A 824 13.73 -33.04 14.41
CA SER A 824 14.40 -32.64 13.16
C SER A 824 15.12 -31.30 13.35
N ASN A 825 16.39 -31.24 12.92
CA ASN A 825 17.28 -30.07 13.04
C ASN A 825 16.84 -28.85 12.19
N GLN A 826 15.75 -28.96 11.43
CA GLN A 826 15.23 -27.91 10.55
C GLN A 826 14.82 -26.65 11.33
N LYS A 827 15.30 -25.50 10.85
CA LYS A 827 15.00 -24.17 11.43
C LYS A 827 13.80 -23.49 10.75
N GLN A 828 13.20 -24.11 9.73
CA GLN A 828 11.95 -23.66 9.10
C GLN A 828 10.77 -24.10 9.97
N GLY A 829 9.79 -23.22 10.18
CA GLY A 829 8.62 -23.53 10.99
C GLY A 829 7.84 -22.31 11.47
N VAL A 830 6.76 -22.58 12.20
CA VAL A 830 6.07 -21.53 12.96
C VAL A 830 6.73 -21.41 14.33
N TYR A 831 7.11 -20.19 14.69
CA TYR A 831 7.69 -19.83 15.98
C TYR A 831 6.74 -18.93 16.76
N PHE A 832 6.70 -19.09 18.08
CA PHE A 832 5.83 -18.32 18.98
C PHE A 832 6.57 -17.86 20.23
N GLY A 833 6.31 -16.62 20.63
CA GLY A 833 6.82 -16.00 21.86
C GLY A 833 5.81 -15.04 22.48
N VAL A 834 6.14 -14.51 23.66
CA VAL A 834 5.32 -13.52 24.38
C VAL A 834 6.21 -12.40 24.88
N VAL A 835 5.80 -11.14 24.65
CA VAL A 835 6.49 -9.94 25.15
C VAL A 835 5.61 -9.19 26.14
N GLU A 836 6.18 -8.83 27.29
CA GLU A 836 5.48 -8.10 28.35
C GLU A 836 5.64 -6.58 28.14
N VAL A 837 4.57 -5.89 27.75
CA VAL A 837 4.56 -4.43 27.63
C VAL A 837 4.16 -3.80 28.96
N LYS A 838 5.14 -3.22 29.66
CA LYS A 838 4.95 -2.56 30.96
C LYS A 838 4.42 -1.15 30.78
N GLY A 839 3.24 -0.88 31.34
CA GLY A 839 2.57 0.41 31.21
C GLY A 839 1.87 0.60 29.86
N LYS A 840 1.89 1.82 29.33
CA LYS A 840 1.24 2.18 28.07
C LYS A 840 2.07 1.68 26.87
N PRO A 841 1.46 1.06 25.84
CA PRO A 841 2.16 0.75 24.61
C PRO A 841 2.71 1.98 23.89
N ALA A 842 3.84 1.77 23.23
CA ALA A 842 4.59 2.71 22.42
C ALA A 842 4.90 2.05 21.05
N ASP A 843 5.36 2.83 20.08
CA ASP A 843 5.81 2.29 18.80
C ASP A 843 7.16 1.57 18.99
N CYS A 844 7.44 0.51 18.22
CA CYS A 844 8.71 -0.22 18.29
C CYS A 844 8.99 -0.95 16.97
N TRP A 845 10.09 -1.69 16.91
CA TRP A 845 10.40 -2.60 15.80
C TRP A 845 10.78 -3.98 16.31
N ILE A 846 10.48 -5.01 15.53
CA ILE A 846 11.03 -6.36 15.71
C ILE A 846 12.29 -6.48 14.86
N ASP A 847 13.45 -6.57 15.49
CA ASP A 847 14.71 -6.92 14.81
C ASP A 847 14.73 -8.40 14.47
N THR A 848 14.87 -8.72 13.18
CA THR A 848 14.94 -10.08 12.64
C THR A 848 16.37 -10.48 12.24
N THR A 849 17.38 -9.71 12.64
CA THR A 849 18.80 -10.04 12.40
C THR A 849 19.12 -11.47 12.87
N GLY A 850 19.68 -12.27 11.95
CA GLY A 850 20.01 -13.69 12.17
C GLY A 850 18.86 -14.69 11.92
N TRP A 851 17.63 -14.21 11.69
CA TRP A 851 16.55 -15.03 11.12
C TRP A 851 16.73 -15.18 9.60
N GLY A 852 15.92 -16.04 8.97
CA GLY A 852 15.99 -16.31 7.53
C GLY A 852 15.08 -15.37 6.74
N LYS A 853 13.91 -15.90 6.39
CA LYS A 853 12.86 -15.24 5.62
C LYS A 853 11.50 -15.64 6.15
N GLY A 854 10.56 -14.72 6.25
CA GLY A 854 9.26 -15.07 6.77
C GLY A 854 8.26 -13.94 6.91
N ILE A 855 7.26 -14.21 7.73
CA ILE A 855 6.11 -13.33 7.98
C ILE A 855 6.00 -13.13 9.50
N ALA A 856 5.89 -11.88 9.94
CA ALA A 856 5.79 -11.53 11.35
C ALA A 856 4.36 -11.10 11.74
N ILE A 857 3.90 -11.55 12.91
CA ILE A 857 2.53 -11.34 13.41
C ILE A 857 2.57 -10.95 14.89
N VAL A 858 1.93 -9.82 15.25
CA VAL A 858 1.85 -9.31 16.63
C VAL A 858 0.38 -9.17 17.06
N ASN A 859 0.00 -9.86 18.14
CA ASN A 859 -1.38 -9.97 18.64
C ASN A 859 -2.44 -10.39 17.60
N GLY A 860 -2.03 -11.02 16.50
CA GLY A 860 -2.92 -11.34 15.38
C GLY A 860 -3.07 -10.20 14.36
N ASN A 861 -2.16 -9.23 14.32
CA ASN A 861 -1.97 -8.30 13.21
C ASN A 861 -0.74 -8.76 12.40
N ASN A 862 -0.88 -8.94 11.08
CA ASN A 862 0.26 -9.27 10.22
C ASN A 862 1.05 -7.98 9.91
N ILE A 863 2.25 -7.86 10.48
CA ILE A 863 3.06 -6.64 10.35
C ILE A 863 3.88 -6.61 9.05
N GLY A 864 3.96 -7.72 8.33
CA GLY A 864 4.60 -7.82 7.01
C GLY A 864 5.65 -8.92 6.91
N ARG A 865 6.47 -8.83 5.85
CA ARG A 865 7.53 -9.79 5.52
C ARG A 865 8.88 -9.38 6.10
N TYR A 866 9.69 -10.35 6.52
CA TYR A 866 11.10 -10.15 6.83
C TYR A 866 11.97 -11.03 5.95
N TRP A 867 13.21 -10.60 5.67
CA TRP A 867 14.17 -11.36 4.89
C TRP A 867 15.61 -10.94 5.25
N ALA A 868 16.02 -11.22 6.49
CA ALA A 868 17.29 -10.77 7.04
C ALA A 868 18.52 -11.37 6.33
N THR A 869 18.39 -12.53 5.66
CA THR A 869 19.43 -13.08 4.77
C THR A 869 19.72 -12.20 3.55
N GLN A 870 18.76 -11.37 3.12
CA GLN A 870 18.90 -10.47 1.96
C GLN A 870 18.96 -8.98 2.34
N GLY A 871 18.22 -8.55 3.35
CA GLY A 871 18.07 -7.13 3.69
C GLY A 871 17.58 -6.28 2.50
N PRO A 872 17.78 -4.94 2.52
CA PRO A 872 18.48 -4.20 3.56
C PRO A 872 17.66 -4.02 4.83
N GLN A 873 16.33 -4.20 4.80
CA GLN A 873 15.50 -4.11 6.01
C GLN A 873 15.74 -5.30 6.93
N MET A 874 16.20 -5.02 8.16
CA MET A 874 16.41 -6.04 9.19
C MET A 874 15.34 -5.97 10.29
N ALA A 875 14.74 -4.80 10.52
CA ALA A 875 13.72 -4.60 11.54
C ALA A 875 12.35 -4.17 10.95
N LEU A 876 11.26 -4.72 11.48
CA LEU A 876 9.88 -4.46 11.03
C LEU A 876 9.12 -3.57 12.02
N PHE A 877 8.47 -2.52 11.52
CA PHE A 877 7.71 -1.58 12.33
C PHE A 877 6.48 -2.21 13.00
N VAL A 878 6.35 -2.00 14.31
CA VAL A 878 5.19 -2.39 15.12
C VAL A 878 4.59 -1.12 15.74
N PRO A 879 3.45 -0.63 15.23
CA PRO A 879 2.77 0.51 15.83
C PRO A 879 2.13 0.13 17.17
N ALA A 880 2.04 1.10 18.09
CA ALA A 880 1.42 0.96 19.40
C ALA A 880 -0.04 0.43 19.35
N GLU A 881 -0.76 0.66 18.24
CA GLU A 881 -2.12 0.15 17.98
C GLU A 881 -2.19 -1.39 17.91
N TYR A 882 -1.10 -2.06 17.58
CA TYR A 882 -1.02 -3.52 17.55
C TYR A 882 -0.56 -4.13 18.88
N LEU A 883 -0.28 -3.30 19.89
CA LEU A 883 0.18 -3.68 21.22
C LEU A 883 -0.84 -3.29 22.32
N LYS A 884 -0.69 -3.90 23.49
CA LYS A 884 -1.51 -3.67 24.70
C LYS A 884 -0.63 -3.86 25.94
N SER A 885 -1.04 -3.32 27.08
CA SER A 885 -0.35 -3.59 28.35
C SER A 885 -0.38 -5.08 28.73
N GLY A 886 0.70 -5.59 29.31
CA GLY A 886 0.87 -7.01 29.68
C GLY A 886 1.32 -7.91 28.52
N ASP A 887 0.87 -9.17 28.51
CA ASP A 887 1.29 -10.20 27.55
C ASP A 887 0.84 -9.92 26.10
N ASN A 888 1.78 -9.69 25.19
CA ASN A 888 1.53 -9.58 23.75
C ASN A 888 2.08 -10.82 23.03
N SER A 889 1.29 -11.45 22.17
CA SER A 889 1.71 -12.66 21.45
C SER A 889 2.47 -12.32 20.17
N VAL A 890 3.66 -12.90 20.01
CA VAL A 890 4.54 -12.73 18.84
C VAL A 890 4.60 -14.06 18.08
N MET A 891 4.48 -14.01 16.75
CA MET A 891 4.59 -15.18 15.89
C MET A 891 5.42 -14.85 14.65
N LEU A 892 6.35 -15.73 14.31
CA LEU A 892 7.09 -15.72 13.05
C LEU A 892 6.76 -17.00 12.27
N VAL A 893 6.56 -16.88 10.96
CA VAL A 893 6.51 -18.03 10.03
C VAL A 893 7.81 -18.02 9.25
N GLU A 894 8.79 -18.83 9.68
CA GLU A 894 10.14 -18.91 9.12
C GLU A 894 10.21 -19.95 8.00
N LEU A 895 10.76 -19.55 6.84
CA LEU A 895 10.70 -20.26 5.57
C LEU A 895 12.09 -20.63 5.02
N GLU A 896 13.15 -19.90 5.37
CA GLU A 896 14.53 -20.21 4.94
C GLU A 896 15.35 -20.85 6.07
N GLY A 897 15.15 -20.43 7.31
CA GLY A 897 15.79 -20.95 8.52
C GLY A 897 16.66 -19.91 9.24
N GLY A 898 16.36 -19.63 10.51
CA GLY A 898 17.08 -18.64 11.33
C GLY A 898 18.33 -19.17 12.01
N GLU A 899 19.33 -19.65 11.25
CA GLU A 899 20.51 -20.32 11.81
C GLU A 899 21.29 -19.48 12.84
N ALA A 900 21.39 -18.17 12.64
CA ALA A 900 22.15 -17.28 13.54
C ALA A 900 21.32 -16.72 14.70
N ALA A 901 19.99 -16.70 14.60
CA ALA A 901 19.08 -16.33 15.69
C ALA A 901 18.81 -17.50 16.65
N CYS A 902 19.06 -18.74 16.23
CA CYS A 902 18.86 -19.97 17.01
C CYS A 902 20.16 -20.45 17.68
N SER A 903 20.39 -20.05 18.93
CA SER A 903 21.54 -20.51 19.74
C SER A 903 21.50 -22.00 20.10
N SER A 904 20.35 -22.65 19.93
CA SER A 904 20.14 -24.10 20.04
C SER A 904 18.89 -24.51 19.27
N ASP A 905 18.56 -25.80 19.21
CA ASP A 905 17.30 -26.27 18.60
C ASP A 905 16.04 -25.85 19.38
N THR A 906 16.20 -25.50 20.66
CA THR A 906 15.10 -25.11 21.56
C THR A 906 15.08 -23.63 21.95
N SER A 907 16.10 -22.85 21.59
CA SER A 907 16.18 -21.41 21.90
C SER A 907 16.60 -20.61 20.68
N CYS A 908 15.62 -19.92 20.10
CA CYS A 908 15.80 -18.84 19.14
C CYS A 908 15.20 -17.58 19.74
N ASP A 909 15.79 -16.42 19.49
CA ASP A 909 15.34 -15.16 20.11
C ASP A 909 15.09 -14.10 19.04
N VAL A 910 14.16 -13.18 19.32
CA VAL A 910 13.87 -11.99 18.50
C VAL A 910 13.79 -10.78 19.41
N GLU A 911 14.25 -9.61 18.98
CA GLU A 911 14.40 -8.44 19.88
C GLU A 911 13.47 -7.29 19.49
N PHE A 912 12.74 -6.75 20.48
CA PHE A 912 11.90 -5.57 20.32
C PHE A 912 12.72 -4.32 20.66
N ILE A 913 13.05 -3.54 19.64
CA ILE A 913 13.91 -2.35 19.71
C ILE A 913 13.13 -1.04 19.45
N ASP A 914 13.76 0.09 19.78
CA ASP A 914 13.19 1.44 19.70
C ASP A 914 13.57 2.23 18.42
N HIS A 915 14.20 1.57 17.45
CA HIS A 915 14.65 2.18 16.20
C HIS A 915 14.54 1.22 15.00
N ALA A 916 14.51 1.77 13.78
CA ALA A 916 14.56 0.99 12.55
C ALA A 916 16.00 0.57 12.19
N ILE A 917 16.14 -0.59 11.53
CA ILE A 917 17.42 -1.07 10.97
C ILE A 917 17.23 -1.35 9.47
N ILE A 918 17.92 -0.56 8.64
CA ILE A 918 17.97 -0.70 7.17
C ILE A 918 19.42 -0.57 6.69
N GLU A 919 20.05 -1.66 6.27
CA GLU A 919 21.47 -1.76 5.91
C GLU A 919 21.78 -1.31 4.46
N LEU A 920 21.38 -0.09 4.09
CA LEU A 920 21.77 0.50 2.82
C LEU A 920 23.17 1.12 2.90
N LYS A 921 24.11 0.63 2.08
CA LYS A 921 25.42 1.29 1.91
C LYS A 921 25.21 2.57 1.10
N LYS A 922 25.59 3.71 1.66
CA LYS A 922 25.66 4.98 0.91
C LYS A 922 26.67 4.82 -0.23
N SER A 923 26.23 5.09 -1.46
CA SER A 923 27.13 5.14 -2.61
C SER A 923 28.10 6.32 -2.45
N VAL A 924 29.36 6.04 -2.13
CA VAL A 924 30.40 7.07 -2.05
C VAL A 924 30.70 7.58 -3.46
N GLN A 925 30.03 8.66 -3.84
CA GLN A 925 30.47 9.49 -4.96
C GLN A 925 31.78 10.15 -4.55
N PHE A 926 32.89 9.68 -5.11
CA PHE A 926 34.12 10.47 -5.17
C PHE A 926 33.86 11.60 -6.17
N ILE A 927 34.00 12.83 -5.69
CA ILE A 927 33.90 14.08 -6.46
C ILE A 927 35.23 14.31 -7.20
#